data_AF-A0AA42JC22-F1
#
_entry.id   AF-A0AA42JC22-F1
#
_cell.length_a   1.000
_cell.length_b   1.000
_cell.length_c   1.000
_cell.angle_alpha   90.00
_cell.angle_beta   90.00
_cell.angle_gamma   90.00
#
_symmetry.space_group_name_H-M   'P 1'
#
loop_
_entity.id
_entity.type
_entity.pdbx_description
1 polymer ?
#
loop_
_entity_poly.entity_id
_entity_poly.type
_entity_poly.pdbx_seq_one_letter_code
_entity_poly.pdbx_strand_id
1 'polypeptide(L)'
;MAKASRNPKKNTGAKGAKKAKGAAAAEPKTPKTAAKAATAGSRAGKTSKPAARPAERAAARPAKPVKAKTPAKPAKAAKPARAKAAAKPAKAKAPASRPAAKPARKGAVKASAPKAKAAGRPAAKAPARRAPAAKVAPRSAPKSASKPLAKPAAKPASRPAPKAAAKPAAKPAAKPAKAPAARTPAAGKAPAKSPAKAPAKTQTPAAEAPAMSTIDLARERAAGRVKRAVRRVVATVADVAASALKPAPRPASALRPAEKKPRAERPRARGGAVPGVVIKGRMGPRYPEILSPGALAFLAELHRRFDGRRRELLAARAERQARFDAGELPDFLPETAEIRAGDWTVGPIPADLQNRRVEITGPVDRKMIVNALNSGATHFMADFEDANSPTWSNNIEGQLNLRDRWDGKIDFTDETSGKRYAIGENPAVLIIRPRGWHLLEEHLTVDGEPISGSLFDFGLYFFHNAKALLAKGSGPYFYIPKLESHLEARLWNDVFVFAQEKLGIPTGSIKATVLIETLPAGFEMDEILYELRDHAAGLNAGRWDYIFSFIKKLAKRPDYVLPDRGQVVMGKAFLGAYALLLIKTCHRRGAFAMGGMAAQIPIKNDPAANEAAFAKVRADKEREVGDGHDGTWVAHPDLVSVAKEVFDRLMPQPNQVDRQRDDVEVGQADLLRIHEGTKTEEGFRLNIRVGVQYIEAWLRGRGAVPIYNLMEDAATAEISRAQIWQWLQYGAVLENGITVTPEFFDKALAEEMERVKQELGAEAYEAGRFPEAIDLFRSLSLAPQFEDFLTVPAYKLIA
;
A
#
# COMPACT_ATOMS: atom_id res chain seq x y z
N MET A 1 -2.39 69.44 -25.18
CA MET A 1 -1.48 69.97 -24.13
C MET A 1 -0.40 68.90 -23.94
N ALA A 2 0.87 69.13 -24.32
CA ALA A 2 1.92 69.80 -23.53
C ALA A 2 2.33 68.95 -22.30
N LYS A 3 3.60 68.59 -22.04
CA LYS A 3 4.91 69.01 -22.62
C LYS A 3 5.93 67.84 -22.59
N ALA A 4 7.14 68.02 -23.14
CA ALA A 4 8.21 67.01 -23.17
C ALA A 4 9.59 67.56 -22.69
N SER A 5 10.47 66.68 -22.19
CA SER A 5 11.94 66.82 -22.05
C SER A 5 12.51 65.46 -21.58
N ARG A 6 13.43 64.75 -22.26
CA ARG A 6 14.86 64.95 -22.57
C ARG A 6 15.86 64.75 -21.39
N ASN A 7 16.75 63.77 -21.64
CA ASN A 7 18.09 63.39 -21.09
C ASN A 7 19.07 64.60 -20.85
N PRO A 8 20.33 64.50 -20.33
CA PRO A 8 21.19 63.30 -20.11
C PRO A 8 22.19 63.29 -18.90
N LYS A 9 22.95 62.17 -18.74
CA LYS A 9 24.43 62.01 -18.46
C LYS A 9 24.69 60.57 -17.92
N LYS A 10 25.66 59.74 -18.35
CA LYS A 10 27.12 59.81 -18.61
C LYS A 10 28.05 59.77 -17.37
N ASN A 11 28.59 58.58 -17.08
CA ASN A 11 30.00 58.26 -16.76
C ASN A 11 30.15 56.73 -16.98
N THR A 12 31.02 56.15 -17.83
CA THR A 12 32.51 56.19 -17.96
C THR A 12 33.25 55.40 -16.87
N GLY A 13 33.85 54.27 -17.28
CA GLY A 13 34.67 53.40 -16.41
C GLY A 13 34.94 52.06 -17.10
N ALA A 14 36.13 51.88 -17.67
CA ALA A 14 36.51 50.67 -18.43
C ALA A 14 37.97 50.27 -18.14
N LYS A 15 38.37 49.07 -18.59
CA LYS A 15 39.59 48.30 -18.24
C LYS A 15 39.46 47.59 -16.88
N GLY A 16 39.76 46.30 -16.70
CA GLY A 16 40.08 45.23 -17.66
C GLY A 16 41.57 44.92 -17.83
N ALA A 17 42.01 43.76 -17.34
CA ALA A 17 43.32 43.14 -17.65
C ALA A 17 43.27 41.61 -17.43
N LYS A 18 44.08 40.86 -18.19
CA LYS A 18 44.34 39.42 -18.03
C LYS A 18 45.66 39.19 -17.31
N LYS A 19 45.80 38.10 -16.54
CA LYS A 19 46.78 37.01 -16.83
C LYS A 19 46.70 35.86 -15.81
N ALA A 20 47.27 34.72 -16.20
CA ALA A 20 47.45 33.53 -15.38
C ALA A 20 48.94 33.17 -15.27
N LYS A 21 49.32 32.47 -14.20
CA LYS A 21 50.37 31.42 -14.13
C LYS A 21 50.58 30.98 -12.67
N GLY A 22 51.01 29.74 -12.46
CA GLY A 22 51.40 29.18 -11.16
C GLY A 22 51.16 27.67 -11.12
N ALA A 23 52.20 26.86 -10.94
CA ALA A 23 52.14 25.40 -10.99
C ALA A 23 53.25 24.75 -10.15
N ALA A 24 53.16 23.43 -10.01
CA ALA A 24 54.16 22.46 -9.51
C ALA A 24 54.30 22.23 -7.99
N ALA A 25 54.05 20.97 -7.59
CA ALA A 25 54.89 20.11 -6.74
C ALA A 25 54.28 18.69 -6.75
N ALA A 26 55.05 17.63 -6.50
CA ALA A 26 54.56 16.24 -6.61
C ALA A 26 55.23 15.23 -5.66
N GLU A 27 54.42 14.30 -5.14
CA GLU A 27 54.80 12.94 -4.69
C GLU A 27 55.86 12.83 -3.54
N PRO A 28 56.27 11.62 -3.04
CA PRO A 28 55.91 10.23 -3.38
C PRO A 28 55.61 9.25 -2.20
N LYS A 29 55.26 7.98 -2.52
CA LYS A 29 55.60 6.68 -1.83
C LYS A 29 55.03 6.38 -0.40
N THR A 30 54.14 5.39 -0.17
CA THR A 30 54.24 3.88 -0.16
C THR A 30 54.87 3.27 1.14
N PRO A 31 54.81 1.93 1.43
CA PRO A 31 53.73 0.91 1.32
C PRO A 31 53.64 -0.06 2.56
N LYS A 32 52.89 -1.19 2.46
CA LYS A 32 52.98 -2.46 3.28
C LYS A 32 52.45 -2.38 4.75
N THR A 33 52.09 -3.46 5.49
CA THR A 33 51.91 -4.91 5.18
C THR A 33 50.89 -5.61 6.11
N ALA A 34 50.05 -6.47 5.52
CA ALA A 34 49.72 -7.86 5.89
C ALA A 34 49.70 -8.42 7.35
N ALA A 35 48.52 -8.96 7.73
CA ALA A 35 48.25 -10.37 8.09
C ALA A 35 48.34 -10.93 9.55
N LYS A 36 47.36 -11.84 9.84
CA LYS A 36 47.28 -12.92 10.87
C LYS A 36 47.11 -12.52 12.36
N ALA A 37 46.62 -13.38 13.27
CA ALA A 37 45.63 -14.50 13.20
C ALA A 37 45.36 -15.08 14.63
N ALA A 38 44.13 -15.59 14.87
CA ALA A 38 43.73 -16.40 16.05
C ALA A 38 43.89 -15.71 17.44
N THR A 39 43.46 -16.22 18.61
CA THR A 39 42.91 -17.54 19.04
C THR A 39 41.96 -17.27 20.24
N ALA A 40 40.67 -17.58 20.20
CA ALA A 40 39.99 -18.79 20.73
C ALA A 40 40.20 -19.16 22.23
N GLY A 41 39.09 -19.43 22.94
CA GLY A 41 39.08 -19.99 24.30
C GLY A 41 37.98 -19.40 25.22
N SER A 42 37.09 -20.11 25.92
CA SER A 42 36.37 -21.40 25.78
C SER A 42 35.96 -21.87 27.18
N ARG A 43 34.65 -22.00 27.46
CA ARG A 43 34.05 -22.80 28.56
C ARG A 43 32.50 -22.73 28.49
N ALA A 44 31.72 -23.71 28.94
CA ALA A 44 31.57 -25.13 28.53
C ALA A 44 30.71 -25.87 29.59
N GLY A 45 29.58 -26.47 29.19
CA GLY A 45 28.66 -27.28 30.02
C GLY A 45 27.29 -27.41 29.32
N LYS A 46 26.94 -28.52 28.66
CA LYS A 46 26.45 -29.83 29.19
C LYS A 46 25.06 -29.72 29.87
N THR A 47 24.03 -30.52 29.55
CA THR A 47 23.84 -31.66 28.62
C THR A 47 22.34 -31.83 28.33
N SER A 48 21.87 -32.34 27.19
CA SER A 48 21.78 -33.79 26.88
C SER A 48 21.29 -34.06 25.42
N LYS A 49 20.97 -35.31 25.05
CA LYS A 49 20.83 -35.83 23.66
C LYS A 49 19.62 -36.80 23.57
N PRO A 50 18.96 -37.00 22.40
CA PRO A 50 19.41 -38.02 21.42
C PRO A 50 19.26 -37.53 19.94
N ALA A 51 20.26 -37.65 19.06
CA ALA A 51 20.69 -38.83 18.26
C ALA A 51 20.15 -38.80 16.82
N ALA A 52 20.99 -39.10 15.84
CA ALA A 52 20.69 -39.04 14.40
C ALA A 52 21.51 -40.10 13.62
N ARG A 53 21.12 -40.36 12.36
CA ARG A 53 21.92 -41.11 11.37
C ARG A 53 22.06 -40.30 10.06
N PRO A 54 23.08 -40.60 9.22
CA PRO A 54 23.73 -39.56 8.41
C PRO A 54 23.27 -39.47 6.96
N ALA A 55 23.56 -38.32 6.34
CA ALA A 55 23.62 -38.15 4.89
C ALA A 55 25.02 -38.51 4.37
N GLU A 56 25.09 -38.99 3.12
CA GLU A 56 26.34 -39.35 2.43
C GLU A 56 26.59 -38.38 1.25
N ARG A 57 27.85 -38.02 1.00
CA ARG A 57 28.23 -37.06 -0.05
C ARG A 57 29.46 -37.54 -0.81
N ALA A 58 29.26 -38.05 -2.01
CA ALA A 58 30.34 -38.54 -2.88
C ALA A 58 31.17 -37.40 -3.51
N ALA A 59 32.40 -37.71 -3.91
CA ALA A 59 33.32 -36.80 -4.60
C ALA A 59 33.74 -37.36 -5.98
N ALA A 60 34.14 -36.48 -6.90
CA ALA A 60 34.28 -36.77 -8.33
C ALA A 60 35.72 -37.05 -8.81
N ARG A 61 35.86 -37.78 -9.95
CA ARG A 61 37.07 -37.88 -10.81
C ARG A 61 36.71 -38.50 -12.20
N PRO A 62 37.57 -38.47 -13.26
CA PRO A 62 37.42 -37.44 -14.31
C PRO A 62 37.57 -37.90 -15.79
N ALA A 63 37.56 -36.92 -16.72
CA ALA A 63 38.08 -36.98 -18.12
C ALA A 63 37.17 -37.66 -19.18
N LYS A 64 37.21 -37.38 -20.51
CA LYS A 64 37.96 -36.41 -21.36
C LYS A 64 37.20 -36.13 -22.72
N PRO A 65 37.77 -35.48 -23.78
CA PRO A 65 37.24 -34.22 -24.36
C PRO A 65 36.30 -34.34 -25.59
N VAL A 66 35.64 -33.23 -25.96
CA VAL A 66 34.99 -33.00 -27.27
C VAL A 66 35.48 -31.67 -27.88
N LYS A 67 35.53 -31.59 -29.22
CA LYS A 67 36.20 -30.51 -29.99
C LYS A 67 35.35 -29.25 -30.16
N ALA A 68 36.02 -28.10 -30.27
CA ALA A 68 35.41 -26.81 -30.56
C ALA A 68 34.99 -26.65 -32.04
N LYS A 69 34.00 -25.78 -32.29
CA LYS A 69 33.77 -25.07 -33.56
C LYS A 69 33.41 -23.61 -33.27
N THR A 70 34.00 -22.71 -34.04
CA THR A 70 33.87 -21.24 -33.97
C THR A 70 32.70 -20.72 -34.85
N PRO A 71 32.31 -19.43 -34.77
CA PRO A 71 30.94 -19.01 -35.06
C PRO A 71 30.64 -18.70 -36.53
N ALA A 72 29.36 -18.82 -36.90
CA ALA A 72 28.82 -18.28 -38.14
C ALA A 72 28.56 -16.75 -38.02
N LYS A 73 28.87 -16.00 -39.08
CA LYS A 73 28.53 -14.57 -39.26
C LYS A 73 27.78 -14.38 -40.61
N PRO A 74 27.31 -13.17 -40.98
CA PRO A 74 25.98 -13.01 -41.58
C PRO A 74 25.93 -13.22 -43.09
N ALA A 75 24.77 -13.65 -43.59
CA ALA A 75 24.44 -13.61 -45.01
C ALA A 75 23.99 -12.19 -45.45
N LYS A 76 24.41 -11.76 -46.65
CA LYS A 76 23.92 -10.55 -47.33
C LYS A 76 23.36 -10.89 -48.71
N ALA A 77 22.17 -10.36 -48.96
CA ALA A 77 21.51 -9.98 -50.22
C ALA A 77 22.07 -10.44 -51.60
N ALA A 78 21.15 -10.91 -52.44
CA ALA A 78 21.19 -10.78 -53.91
C ALA A 78 19.80 -10.39 -54.44
N LYS A 79 19.73 -9.83 -55.67
CA LYS A 79 18.48 -9.44 -56.38
C LYS A 79 18.31 -10.25 -57.67
N PRO A 80 17.09 -10.31 -58.22
CA PRO A 80 16.79 -9.59 -59.49
C PRO A 80 15.40 -8.89 -59.44
N ALA A 81 14.92 -8.08 -60.38
CA ALA A 81 15.51 -7.22 -61.43
C ALA A 81 14.51 -6.06 -61.75
N ARG A 82 14.70 -5.26 -62.82
CA ARG A 82 13.96 -3.98 -63.09
C ARG A 82 13.26 -3.91 -64.46
N ALA A 83 12.13 -3.21 -64.51
CA ALA A 83 11.61 -2.45 -65.67
C ALA A 83 11.31 -0.96 -65.31
N LYS A 84 10.87 -0.11 -66.25
CA LYS A 84 11.61 1.17 -66.46
C LYS A 84 10.92 2.47 -66.98
N ALA A 85 9.66 2.81 -66.66
CA ALA A 85 9.08 4.13 -67.02
C ALA A 85 8.69 4.96 -65.75
N ALA A 86 9.05 6.23 -65.53
CA ALA A 86 9.05 7.48 -66.32
C ALA A 86 7.65 8.14 -66.42
N ALA A 87 7.41 9.43 -66.10
CA ALA A 87 8.31 10.56 -65.77
C ALA A 87 7.69 11.58 -64.74
N LYS A 88 8.27 12.79 -64.64
CA LYS A 88 8.00 13.93 -63.71
C LYS A 88 7.89 15.25 -64.55
N PRO A 89 7.69 16.47 -63.97
CA PRO A 89 6.78 16.95 -62.91
C PRO A 89 6.11 18.32 -63.25
N ALA A 90 5.29 18.89 -62.35
CA ALA A 90 4.97 20.34 -62.33
C ALA A 90 4.67 20.86 -60.89
N LYS A 91 4.68 22.19 -60.68
CA LYS A 91 4.40 22.89 -59.40
C LYS A 91 3.23 23.88 -59.58
N ALA A 92 2.45 24.16 -58.52
CA ALA A 92 2.40 25.49 -57.86
C ALA A 92 1.14 25.78 -56.99
N LYS A 93 1.36 26.50 -55.88
CA LYS A 93 0.42 27.37 -55.13
C LYS A 93 -0.80 26.75 -54.41
N ALA A 94 -1.30 27.55 -53.47
CA ALA A 94 -2.43 27.37 -52.55
C ALA A 94 -2.96 28.78 -52.18
N PRO A 95 -3.87 28.96 -51.20
CA PRO A 95 -5.12 28.25 -50.90
C PRO A 95 -6.36 29.16 -51.18
N ALA A 96 -7.58 28.67 -50.95
CA ALA A 96 -8.81 29.47 -51.04
C ALA A 96 -9.63 29.41 -49.73
N SER A 97 -10.41 30.45 -49.45
CA SER A 97 -11.12 30.68 -48.18
C SER A 97 -12.63 30.90 -48.36
N ARG A 98 -13.34 30.97 -47.22
CA ARG A 98 -14.76 31.37 -47.02
C ARG A 98 -15.32 32.38 -48.04
N PRO A 99 -16.64 32.35 -48.23
CA PRO A 99 -17.44 33.52 -47.82
C PRO A 99 -18.60 33.20 -46.88
N ALA A 100 -19.26 34.25 -46.38
CA ALA A 100 -20.53 34.20 -45.65
C ALA A 100 -21.36 35.45 -46.00
N ALA A 101 -22.70 35.38 -45.94
CA ALA A 101 -23.57 36.51 -46.28
C ALA A 101 -24.88 36.59 -45.45
N LYS A 102 -25.30 37.83 -45.24
CA LYS A 102 -26.57 38.40 -44.71
C LYS A 102 -26.75 39.76 -45.47
N PRO A 103 -27.88 40.53 -45.42
CA PRO A 103 -28.86 40.62 -44.33
C PRO A 103 -30.35 40.90 -44.66
N ALA A 104 -31.19 40.73 -43.63
CA ALA A 104 -32.36 41.52 -43.17
C ALA A 104 -33.34 42.24 -44.15
N ARG A 105 -34.64 42.10 -43.84
CA ARG A 105 -35.54 43.27 -43.67
C ARG A 105 -36.71 43.03 -42.68
N LYS A 106 -37.36 44.15 -42.31
CA LYS A 106 -38.27 44.37 -41.17
C LYS A 106 -39.66 43.70 -41.31
N GLY A 107 -40.26 43.36 -40.17
CA GLY A 107 -41.70 43.08 -39.99
C GLY A 107 -42.01 42.96 -38.48
N ALA A 108 -43.13 43.48 -37.99
CA ALA A 108 -43.43 43.57 -36.55
C ALA A 108 -44.94 43.60 -36.25
N VAL A 109 -45.27 43.60 -34.94
CA VAL A 109 -46.52 44.03 -34.28
C VAL A 109 -47.49 42.93 -33.78
N LYS A 110 -47.83 43.08 -32.49
CA LYS A 110 -48.98 42.55 -31.70
C LYS A 110 -48.96 41.10 -31.20
N ALA A 111 -49.66 40.95 -30.09
CA ALA A 111 -49.83 39.75 -29.27
C ALA A 111 -51.32 39.58 -28.94
N SER A 112 -51.71 38.39 -28.50
CA SER A 112 -52.88 38.18 -27.63
C SER A 112 -52.85 36.79 -27.01
N ALA A 113 -53.37 36.67 -25.79
CA ALA A 113 -53.80 35.39 -25.21
C ALA A 113 -55.30 35.20 -25.49
N PRO A 114 -55.87 34.02 -25.17
CA PRO A 114 -57.02 34.06 -24.28
C PRO A 114 -56.96 33.04 -23.13
N LYS A 115 -57.88 33.21 -22.16
CA LYS A 115 -57.94 32.47 -20.89
C LYS A 115 -59.39 32.31 -20.43
N ALA A 116 -59.98 31.12 -20.55
CA ALA A 116 -61.33 30.77 -20.07
C ALA A 116 -61.58 29.25 -20.18
N LYS A 117 -62.57 28.63 -19.52
CA LYS A 117 -63.00 28.67 -18.09
C LYS A 117 -63.88 27.42 -17.85
N ALA A 118 -64.16 27.05 -16.60
CA ALA A 118 -64.80 25.75 -16.25
C ALA A 118 -66.33 25.81 -16.04
N ALA A 119 -67.01 24.67 -16.25
CA ALA A 119 -68.26 24.25 -15.56
C ALA A 119 -68.59 22.76 -15.85
N GLY A 120 -69.30 22.07 -14.93
CA GLY A 120 -69.91 20.74 -15.17
C GLY A 120 -69.68 19.70 -14.06
N ARG A 121 -70.77 19.10 -13.53
CA ARG A 121 -70.78 18.04 -12.50
C ARG A 121 -72.06 17.19 -12.65
N PRO A 122 -72.13 15.93 -12.17
CA PRO A 122 -72.90 15.69 -10.94
C PRO A 122 -72.34 14.56 -10.01
N ALA A 123 -73.21 13.93 -9.23
CA ALA A 123 -72.98 13.10 -8.03
C ALA A 123 -72.67 11.60 -8.34
N ALA A 124 -72.48 10.65 -7.39
CA ALA A 124 -72.99 10.60 -6.03
C ALA A 124 -72.33 9.61 -5.00
N LYS A 125 -72.45 10.00 -3.72
CA LYS A 125 -72.70 9.22 -2.48
C LYS A 125 -71.70 8.18 -1.94
N ALA A 126 -71.74 8.03 -0.60
CA ALA A 126 -71.03 7.07 0.25
C ALA A 126 -72.00 6.44 1.27
N PRO A 127 -71.57 5.42 2.04
CA PRO A 127 -71.45 5.51 3.51
C PRO A 127 -70.03 5.08 3.98
N ALA A 128 -69.40 5.50 5.09
CA ALA A 128 -69.83 5.70 6.50
C ALA A 128 -70.05 4.37 7.28
N ARG A 129 -69.65 4.17 8.55
CA ARG A 129 -68.88 4.96 9.55
C ARG A 129 -68.57 4.07 10.80
N ARG A 130 -67.37 4.13 11.42
CA ARG A 130 -67.11 4.03 12.90
C ARG A 130 -65.60 4.00 13.27
N ALA A 131 -65.30 4.25 14.55
CA ALA A 131 -64.00 4.29 15.25
C ALA A 131 -64.30 4.16 16.80
N PRO A 132 -63.39 4.37 17.78
CA PRO A 132 -61.92 4.60 17.78
C PRO A 132 -61.12 3.81 18.88
N ALA A 133 -59.86 4.22 19.15
CA ALA A 133 -59.03 3.93 20.35
C ALA A 133 -58.40 2.50 20.47
N ALA A 134 -57.34 2.25 21.27
CA ALA A 134 -56.63 3.08 22.26
C ALA A 134 -55.08 2.84 22.29
N LYS A 135 -54.35 3.58 23.14
CA LYS A 135 -52.90 3.41 23.42
C LYS A 135 -52.63 2.27 24.41
N VAL A 136 -51.43 1.67 24.38
CA VAL A 136 -50.61 1.25 25.56
C VAL A 136 -49.17 0.92 25.10
N ALA A 137 -48.20 0.91 26.02
CA ALA A 137 -46.75 0.77 25.77
C ALA A 137 -46.12 -0.37 26.65
N PRO A 138 -44.78 -0.61 26.67
CA PRO A 138 -44.24 -1.98 26.60
C PRO A 138 -43.77 -2.65 27.91
N ARG A 139 -43.61 -3.99 27.85
CA ARG A 139 -42.88 -4.93 28.72
C ARG A 139 -42.88 -6.31 28.01
N SER A 140 -42.00 -7.29 28.26
CA SER A 140 -40.68 -7.33 28.94
C SER A 140 -40.00 -8.68 28.59
N ALA A 141 -38.68 -8.80 28.79
CA ALA A 141 -37.95 -10.07 28.59
C ALA A 141 -38.28 -11.13 29.65
N PRO A 142 -37.92 -12.40 29.40
CA PRO A 142 -37.30 -13.22 30.45
C PRO A 142 -35.98 -13.89 30.01
N LYS A 143 -35.14 -14.23 31.00
CA LYS A 143 -34.00 -15.17 30.88
C LYS A 143 -34.38 -16.49 31.56
N SER A 144 -33.90 -17.62 31.06
CA SER A 144 -33.29 -18.71 31.87
C SER A 144 -32.77 -19.82 30.96
N ALA A 145 -31.90 -20.69 31.50
CA ALA A 145 -31.30 -21.80 30.76
C ALA A 145 -31.49 -23.12 31.53
N SER A 146 -31.61 -24.24 30.81
CA SER A 146 -31.48 -25.62 31.31
C SER A 146 -31.11 -26.55 30.15
N LYS A 147 -30.61 -27.76 30.45
CA LYS A 147 -29.96 -28.67 29.47
C LYS A 147 -30.73 -30.03 29.38
N PRO A 148 -30.21 -31.10 28.74
CA PRO A 148 -30.85 -31.72 27.58
C PRO A 148 -31.56 -33.05 27.86
N LEU A 149 -32.34 -33.53 26.88
CA LEU A 149 -32.80 -34.93 26.79
C LEU A 149 -32.59 -35.51 25.38
N ALA A 150 -32.71 -36.83 25.24
CA ALA A 150 -32.03 -37.60 24.19
C ALA A 150 -32.95 -38.23 23.10
N LYS A 151 -32.28 -38.87 22.14
CA LYS A 151 -32.78 -39.66 20.99
C LYS A 151 -34.04 -40.51 21.26
N PRO A 152 -34.78 -40.83 20.18
CA PRO A 152 -34.85 -42.24 19.75
C PRO A 152 -34.24 -42.47 18.35
N ALA A 153 -34.18 -43.73 17.90
CA ALA A 153 -33.63 -44.14 16.61
C ALA A 153 -34.37 -45.33 16.00
N ALA A 154 -34.43 -45.43 14.67
CA ALA A 154 -34.93 -46.58 13.91
C ALA A 154 -34.16 -46.72 12.57
N LYS A 155 -34.25 -47.90 11.92
CA LYS A 155 -33.45 -48.29 10.74
C LYS A 155 -34.20 -48.20 9.39
N PRO A 156 -33.49 -48.13 8.25
CA PRO A 156 -34.09 -48.04 6.91
C PRO A 156 -34.19 -49.37 6.13
N ALA A 157 -35.17 -49.42 5.22
CA ALA A 157 -35.34 -50.34 4.09
C ALA A 157 -36.36 -49.68 3.11
N SER A 158 -36.42 -49.89 1.79
CA SER A 158 -35.64 -50.74 0.86
C SER A 158 -35.59 -50.11 -0.56
N ARG A 159 -34.95 -50.80 -1.52
CA ARG A 159 -34.59 -50.35 -2.89
C ARG A 159 -35.74 -50.57 -3.90
N PRO A 160 -35.75 -49.94 -5.10
CA PRO A 160 -35.11 -50.57 -6.28
C PRO A 160 -34.36 -49.58 -7.20
N ALA A 161 -33.88 -50.02 -8.37
CA ALA A 161 -33.10 -49.23 -9.34
C ALA A 161 -33.19 -49.77 -10.79
N PRO A 162 -32.83 -48.97 -11.81
CA PRO A 162 -32.26 -49.44 -13.09
C PRO A 162 -30.84 -48.87 -13.30
N LYS A 163 -29.80 -49.70 -13.48
CA LYS A 163 -29.24 -50.26 -14.74
C LYS A 163 -28.29 -49.31 -15.50
N ALA A 164 -27.25 -49.88 -16.12
CA ALA A 164 -26.13 -49.18 -16.74
C ALA A 164 -25.51 -49.96 -17.92
N ALA A 165 -24.74 -49.27 -18.77
CA ALA A 165 -23.91 -49.79 -19.87
C ALA A 165 -22.84 -48.73 -20.23
N ALA A 166 -21.65 -49.04 -20.77
CA ALA A 166 -20.88 -50.29 -20.84
C ALA A 166 -19.37 -49.95 -21.09
N LYS A 167 -18.46 -50.92 -20.92
CA LYS A 167 -17.03 -50.82 -21.27
C LYS A 167 -16.61 -52.00 -22.17
N PRO A 168 -15.67 -51.76 -23.10
CA PRO A 168 -14.66 -52.72 -23.54
C PRO A 168 -13.24 -52.26 -23.13
N ALA A 169 -12.16 -53.03 -23.24
CA ALA A 169 -11.93 -54.47 -23.05
C ALA A 169 -10.39 -54.69 -22.94
N ALA A 170 -9.91 -55.77 -22.30
CA ALA A 170 -8.46 -56.04 -22.21
C ALA A 170 -8.13 -57.53 -21.93
N LYS A 171 -7.09 -58.08 -22.59
CA LYS A 171 -6.32 -59.32 -22.32
C LYS A 171 -5.36 -59.63 -23.51
N PRO A 172 -4.45 -60.63 -23.45
CA PRO A 172 -4.07 -61.53 -22.34
C PRO A 172 -2.56 -61.45 -21.95
N ALA A 173 -2.04 -62.45 -21.23
CA ALA A 173 -0.71 -62.47 -20.58
C ALA A 173 0.07 -63.78 -20.80
N ALA A 174 1.34 -63.84 -20.35
CA ALA A 174 2.16 -65.06 -20.28
C ALA A 174 3.18 -65.05 -19.09
N LYS A 175 3.66 -66.24 -18.70
CA LYS A 175 4.75 -66.53 -17.73
C LYS A 175 5.67 -67.65 -18.33
N PRO A 176 6.48 -68.44 -17.58
CA PRO A 176 7.86 -68.11 -17.14
C PRO A 176 8.93 -69.20 -17.45
N ALA A 177 10.22 -68.85 -17.42
CA ALA A 177 11.39 -69.76 -17.40
C ALA A 177 12.67 -68.96 -17.06
N LYS A 178 13.83 -69.49 -16.62
CA LYS A 178 14.27 -70.75 -15.94
C LYS A 178 15.67 -70.46 -15.34
N ALA A 179 16.12 -71.19 -14.32
CA ALA A 179 17.55 -71.24 -13.91
C ALA A 179 18.31 -72.31 -14.72
N PRO A 180 19.67 -72.32 -14.78
CA PRO A 180 20.44 -73.09 -13.78
C PRO A 180 21.93 -72.66 -13.51
N ALA A 181 22.57 -73.40 -12.57
CA ALA A 181 23.99 -73.82 -12.55
C ALA A 181 25.17 -72.85 -12.24
N ALA A 182 25.54 -72.81 -10.95
CA ALA A 182 26.86 -73.13 -10.36
C ALA A 182 28.21 -72.84 -11.07
N ARG A 183 29.16 -72.23 -10.32
CA ARG A 183 30.59 -72.67 -10.20
C ARG A 183 31.36 -72.00 -9.04
N THR A 184 32.00 -72.82 -8.20
CA THR A 184 33.21 -72.53 -7.39
C THR A 184 34.45 -73.11 -8.12
N PRO A 185 35.71 -73.05 -7.63
CA PRO A 185 36.27 -72.48 -6.38
C PRO A 185 37.50 -71.56 -6.57
N ALA A 186 38.06 -71.02 -5.47
CA ALA A 186 39.51 -70.84 -5.23
C ALA A 186 39.78 -70.38 -3.78
N ALA A 187 40.98 -70.62 -3.23
CA ALA A 187 41.37 -70.23 -1.86
C ALA A 187 42.70 -69.44 -1.83
N GLY A 188 42.95 -68.63 -0.78
CA GLY A 188 44.16 -67.79 -0.73
C GLY A 188 44.48 -67.08 0.61
N LYS A 189 45.13 -67.81 1.53
CA LYS A 189 46.13 -67.37 2.54
C LYS A 189 45.92 -66.09 3.40
N ALA A 190 45.99 -66.26 4.73
CA ALA A 190 46.52 -65.28 5.69
C ALA A 190 48.06 -65.50 5.88
N PRO A 191 48.85 -64.68 6.64
CA PRO A 191 48.80 -64.68 8.13
C PRO A 191 49.26 -63.39 8.89
N ALA A 192 49.23 -63.46 10.24
CA ALA A 192 49.96 -62.66 11.27
C ALA A 192 49.58 -61.15 11.47
N LYS A 193 49.53 -60.52 12.67
CA LYS A 193 50.13 -60.65 14.05
C LYS A 193 51.62 -60.24 14.14
N SER A 194 52.16 -59.51 15.14
CA SER A 194 51.64 -58.92 16.41
C SER A 194 52.48 -57.65 16.83
N PRO A 195 52.87 -57.33 18.10
CA PRO A 195 52.08 -56.48 19.02
C PRO A 195 52.81 -55.33 19.80
N ALA A 196 52.00 -54.49 20.48
CA ALA A 196 52.17 -53.89 21.83
C ALA A 196 53.42 -53.07 22.29
N LYS A 197 53.17 -51.94 22.99
CA LYS A 197 53.65 -51.68 24.37
C LYS A 197 53.05 -50.41 25.04
N ALA A 198 53.06 -50.42 26.38
CA ALA A 198 52.97 -49.27 27.31
C ALA A 198 54.16 -49.38 28.31
N PRO A 199 54.46 -48.42 29.23
CA PRO A 199 53.62 -48.02 30.38
C PRO A 199 53.38 -46.47 30.39
N ALA A 200 53.41 -45.61 31.42
CA ALA A 200 53.78 -45.64 32.86
C ALA A 200 53.14 -44.47 33.67
N LYS A 201 53.66 -44.16 34.87
CA LYS A 201 53.30 -43.01 35.75
C LYS A 201 54.53 -42.50 36.52
N THR A 202 54.53 -41.23 36.95
CA THR A 202 55.38 -40.69 38.03
C THR A 202 54.69 -39.48 38.71
N GLN A 203 55.25 -38.96 39.82
CA GLN A 203 54.53 -38.15 40.83
C GLN A 203 55.00 -36.68 40.96
N THR A 204 54.23 -35.91 41.77
CA THR A 204 54.40 -34.52 42.23
C THR A 204 55.75 -34.20 42.90
N PRO A 205 56.14 -32.91 42.92
CA PRO A 205 55.95 -32.10 44.14
C PRO A 205 55.19 -30.77 43.87
N ALA A 206 55.22 -29.83 44.83
CA ALA A 206 54.35 -28.64 44.87
C ALA A 206 55.11 -27.33 45.23
N ALA A 207 54.35 -26.24 45.28
CA ALA A 207 54.64 -24.89 45.82
C ALA A 207 55.05 -23.76 44.84
N GLU A 208 54.80 -22.55 45.34
CA GLU A 208 55.13 -21.19 44.84
C GLU A 208 54.45 -20.67 43.55
N ALA A 209 54.12 -19.37 43.59
CA ALA A 209 53.50 -18.61 42.50
C ALA A 209 54.14 -17.21 42.41
N PRO A 210 54.56 -16.75 41.22
CA PRO A 210 55.22 -15.45 41.05
C PRO A 210 54.23 -14.27 41.03
N ALA A 211 54.71 -13.08 41.38
CA ALA A 211 53.93 -11.85 41.41
C ALA A 211 53.63 -11.28 40.00
N MET A 212 52.52 -10.53 39.88
CA MET A 212 52.13 -9.85 38.63
C MET A 212 52.99 -8.61 38.32
N SER A 213 53.00 -8.20 37.04
CA SER A 213 53.82 -7.08 36.56
C SER A 213 53.24 -5.71 36.91
N THR A 214 54.11 -4.68 36.87
CA THR A 214 53.73 -3.27 37.02
C THR A 214 52.79 -2.76 35.91
N ILE A 215 52.74 -3.43 34.76
CA ILE A 215 51.85 -3.06 33.63
C ILE A 215 50.40 -3.53 33.91
N ASP A 216 50.23 -4.67 34.56
CA ASP A 216 48.90 -5.23 34.88
C ASP A 216 48.22 -4.39 35.98
N LEU A 217 49.00 -3.99 37.01
CA LEU A 217 48.58 -3.04 38.04
C LEU A 217 48.14 -1.69 37.47
N ALA A 218 48.72 -1.23 36.36
CA ALA A 218 48.29 0.00 35.69
C ALA A 218 46.94 -0.18 34.97
N ARG A 219 46.71 -1.34 34.33
CA ARG A 219 45.45 -1.67 33.63
C ARG A 219 44.26 -1.82 34.58
N GLU A 220 44.44 -2.49 35.73
CA GLU A 220 43.39 -2.56 36.76
C GLU A 220 43.02 -1.17 37.31
N ARG A 221 44.02 -0.32 37.58
CA ARG A 221 43.79 1.05 38.08
C ARG A 221 43.01 1.91 37.06
N ALA A 222 43.21 1.71 35.77
CA ALA A 222 42.44 2.37 34.72
C ALA A 222 40.97 1.86 34.69
N ALA A 223 40.76 0.54 34.64
CA ALA A 223 39.42 -0.05 34.65
C ALA A 223 38.62 0.31 35.93
N GLY A 224 39.31 0.36 37.08
CA GLY A 224 38.77 0.79 38.36
C GLY A 224 38.36 2.26 38.43
N ARG A 225 38.98 3.15 37.63
CA ARG A 225 38.54 4.55 37.49
C ARG A 225 37.27 4.67 36.65
N VAL A 226 37.21 3.98 35.49
CA VAL A 226 36.03 4.02 34.60
C VAL A 226 34.78 3.50 35.30
N LYS A 227 34.85 2.34 35.99
CA LYS A 227 33.73 1.80 36.77
C LYS A 227 33.27 2.75 37.90
N ARG A 228 34.18 3.55 38.47
CA ARG A 228 33.85 4.51 39.53
C ARG A 228 33.20 5.79 38.98
N ALA A 229 33.57 6.22 37.77
CA ALA A 229 32.92 7.33 37.07
C ALA A 229 31.47 6.99 36.69
N VAL A 230 31.23 5.83 36.07
CA VAL A 230 29.88 5.38 35.68
C VAL A 230 28.96 5.25 36.89
N ARG A 231 29.43 4.65 38.01
CA ARG A 231 28.65 4.60 39.26
C ARG A 231 28.29 5.98 39.82
N ARG A 232 29.13 7.00 39.61
CA ARG A 232 28.86 8.36 40.10
C ARG A 232 27.72 9.02 39.32
N VAL A 233 27.73 8.89 37.98
CA VAL A 233 26.66 9.44 37.12
C VAL A 233 25.31 8.77 37.42
N VAL A 234 25.29 7.44 37.57
CA VAL A 234 24.07 6.70 37.90
C VAL A 234 23.49 7.10 39.27
N ALA A 235 24.34 7.40 40.26
CA ALA A 235 23.88 7.90 41.56
C ALA A 235 23.21 9.29 41.44
N THR A 236 23.87 10.25 40.78
CA THR A 236 23.33 11.63 40.65
C THR A 236 21.97 11.66 39.93
N VAL A 237 21.72 10.75 38.99
CA VAL A 237 20.42 10.65 38.29
C VAL A 237 19.33 10.04 39.19
N ALA A 238 19.69 9.14 40.11
CA ALA A 238 18.74 8.54 41.06
C ALA A 238 18.29 9.55 42.14
N ASP A 239 19.21 10.34 42.69
CA ASP A 239 18.89 11.32 43.75
C ASP A 239 17.93 12.43 43.26
N VAL A 240 18.07 12.87 42.01
CA VAL A 240 17.18 13.88 41.40
C VAL A 240 15.76 13.35 41.19
N ALA A 241 15.59 12.05 40.95
CA ALA A 241 14.28 11.43 40.77
C ALA A 241 13.50 11.21 42.09
N ALA A 242 14.18 11.22 43.25
CA ALA A 242 13.58 10.89 44.54
C ALA A 242 12.90 12.07 45.26
N SER A 243 13.20 13.32 44.89
CA SER A 243 12.86 14.51 45.70
C SER A 243 11.46 15.12 45.43
N ALA A 244 10.60 14.44 44.66
CA ALA A 244 9.42 15.06 44.03
C ALA A 244 8.05 14.41 44.36
N LEU A 245 7.86 13.75 45.52
CA LEU A 245 6.55 13.17 45.88
C LEU A 245 6.36 12.83 47.39
N LYS A 246 5.84 13.77 48.21
CA LYS A 246 4.74 13.60 49.21
C LYS A 246 4.56 14.81 50.17
N PRO A 247 3.40 14.96 50.86
CA PRO A 247 2.96 16.24 51.46
C PRO A 247 3.17 16.38 52.99
N ALA A 248 2.97 17.60 53.50
CA ALA A 248 2.99 17.98 54.92
C ALA A 248 1.74 18.82 55.30
N PRO A 249 1.35 18.91 56.59
CA PRO A 249 0.00 19.35 57.01
C PRO A 249 -0.17 20.86 57.29
N ARG A 250 -1.44 21.29 57.47
CA ARG A 250 -1.83 22.63 57.90
C ARG A 250 -1.91 22.76 59.43
N PRO A 251 -1.48 23.90 60.02
CA PRO A 251 -2.11 24.48 61.21
C PRO A 251 -3.24 25.45 60.82
N ALA A 252 -4.07 25.85 61.79
CA ALA A 252 -5.18 26.78 61.58
C ALA A 252 -4.96 28.13 62.29
N SER A 253 -5.39 29.22 61.65
CA SER A 253 -5.74 30.48 62.31
C SER A 253 -6.74 31.24 61.44
N ALA A 254 -7.61 32.04 62.05
CA ALA A 254 -8.70 32.73 61.36
C ALA A 254 -8.34 34.18 61.04
N LEU A 255 -8.77 34.67 59.87
CA LEU A 255 -9.06 36.07 59.59
C LEU A 255 -10.01 36.14 58.38
N ARG A 256 -10.96 37.09 58.38
CA ARG A 256 -12.02 37.17 57.35
C ARG A 256 -11.48 37.72 56.02
N PRO A 257 -11.83 37.13 54.86
CA PRO A 257 -11.56 37.76 53.56
C PRO A 257 -12.58 38.88 53.28
N ALA A 258 -12.11 40.03 52.84
CA ALA A 258 -12.94 41.07 52.24
C ALA A 258 -13.28 40.72 50.78
N GLU A 259 -14.43 41.19 50.29
CA GLU A 259 -14.91 40.88 48.94
C GLU A 259 -13.95 41.37 47.85
N LYS A 260 -13.54 40.46 46.95
CA LYS A 260 -12.94 40.81 45.66
C LYS A 260 -13.59 40.02 44.54
N LYS A 261 -13.97 40.73 43.48
CA LYS A 261 -14.76 40.23 42.35
C LYS A 261 -14.13 38.97 41.71
N PRO A 262 -14.94 38.03 41.19
CA PRO A 262 -14.43 36.81 40.58
C PRO A 262 -13.51 37.14 39.40
N ARG A 263 -12.30 36.56 39.42
CA ARG A 263 -11.32 36.64 38.34
C ARG A 263 -11.85 35.82 37.17
N ALA A 264 -11.96 36.43 35.98
CA ALA A 264 -12.59 35.81 34.82
C ALA A 264 -12.00 34.42 34.52
N GLU A 265 -12.88 33.44 34.26
CA GLU A 265 -12.47 32.11 33.82
C GLU A 265 -11.67 32.19 32.51
N ARG A 266 -10.68 31.31 32.34
CA ARG A 266 -10.15 31.02 31.00
C ARG A 266 -11.32 30.46 30.16
N PRO A 267 -11.50 30.90 28.91
CA PRO A 267 -12.61 30.41 28.10
C PRO A 267 -12.49 28.89 27.90
N ARG A 268 -13.49 28.15 28.37
CA ARG A 268 -13.70 26.76 27.92
C ARG A 268 -13.78 26.76 26.39
N ALA A 269 -13.15 25.78 25.74
CA ALA A 269 -13.32 25.60 24.31
C ALA A 269 -14.82 25.44 24.00
N ARG A 270 -15.36 26.30 23.13
CA ARG A 270 -16.79 26.31 22.79
C ARG A 270 -17.10 25.17 21.82
N GLY A 271 -17.17 23.94 22.33
CA GLY A 271 -17.60 22.76 21.59
C GLY A 271 -18.98 22.99 20.97
N GLY A 272 -19.07 22.84 19.65
CA GLY A 272 -20.23 23.28 18.88
C GLY A 272 -21.35 22.25 18.78
N ALA A 273 -22.47 22.53 19.44
CA ALA A 273 -23.85 22.13 19.10
C ALA A 273 -24.23 20.63 18.98
N VAL A 274 -23.32 19.68 18.80
CA VAL A 274 -23.64 18.26 18.60
C VAL A 274 -23.31 17.44 19.86
N PRO A 275 -24.29 16.79 20.51
CA PRO A 275 -24.05 16.00 21.71
C PRO A 275 -23.00 14.90 21.50
N GLY A 276 -22.05 14.81 22.43
CA GLY A 276 -20.97 13.82 22.44
C GLY A 276 -19.80 14.08 21.50
N VAL A 277 -19.87 15.07 20.60
CA VAL A 277 -18.79 15.36 19.64
C VAL A 277 -17.80 16.35 20.22
N VAL A 278 -16.50 16.02 20.19
CA VAL A 278 -15.40 16.90 20.58
C VAL A 278 -14.34 16.93 19.50
N ILE A 279 -14.06 18.14 18.99
CA ILE A 279 -12.91 18.40 18.11
C ILE A 279 -11.73 18.78 19.02
N LYS A 280 -10.66 17.98 18.96
CA LYS A 280 -9.36 18.26 19.59
C LYS A 280 -8.40 18.97 18.61
N GLY A 281 -8.53 18.67 17.32
CA GLY A 281 -7.67 19.22 16.27
C GLY A 281 -7.70 20.74 16.16
N ARG A 282 -6.57 21.35 15.80
CA ARG A 282 -6.42 22.80 15.66
C ARG A 282 -7.35 23.34 14.56
N MET A 283 -8.19 24.32 14.88
CA MET A 283 -9.10 24.91 13.90
C MET A 283 -8.40 25.98 13.05
N GLY A 284 -8.35 25.77 11.74
CA GLY A 284 -8.01 26.80 10.73
C GLY A 284 -9.23 27.66 10.34
N PRO A 285 -9.03 28.82 9.68
CA PRO A 285 -10.10 29.80 9.45
C PRO A 285 -11.30 29.27 8.65
N ARG A 286 -11.05 28.43 7.63
CA ARG A 286 -12.08 27.80 6.79
C ARG A 286 -12.61 26.47 7.32
N TYR A 287 -12.00 25.91 8.37
CA TYR A 287 -12.35 24.56 8.85
C TYR A 287 -13.83 24.43 9.30
N PRO A 288 -14.50 25.47 9.85
CA PRO A 288 -15.95 25.43 10.10
C PRO A 288 -16.84 25.25 8.87
N GLU A 289 -16.33 25.49 7.65
CA GLU A 289 -17.07 25.18 6.42
C GLU A 289 -17.25 23.66 6.24
N ILE A 290 -16.24 22.87 6.61
CA ILE A 290 -16.25 21.41 6.56
C ILE A 290 -16.86 20.83 7.83
N LEU A 291 -16.36 21.28 9.00
CA LEU A 291 -16.79 20.85 10.33
C LEU A 291 -18.04 21.62 10.79
N SER A 292 -19.02 21.74 9.88
CA SER A 292 -20.33 22.34 10.15
C SER A 292 -21.14 21.46 11.11
N PRO A 293 -22.09 22.01 11.90
CA PRO A 293 -22.90 21.22 12.82
C PRO A 293 -23.67 20.06 12.16
N GLY A 294 -24.10 20.22 10.90
CA GLY A 294 -24.76 19.16 10.13
C GLY A 294 -23.80 18.02 9.74
N ALA A 295 -22.58 18.37 9.30
CA ALA A 295 -21.55 17.37 9.00
C ALA A 295 -21.09 16.62 10.26
N LEU A 296 -20.90 17.34 11.38
CA LEU A 296 -20.55 16.75 12.67
C LEU A 296 -21.64 15.82 13.21
N ALA A 297 -22.92 16.17 13.04
CA ALA A 297 -24.04 15.28 13.39
C ALA A 297 -24.06 14.02 12.51
N PHE A 298 -23.83 14.16 11.21
CA PHE A 298 -23.75 13.02 10.29
C PHE A 298 -22.58 12.08 10.61
N LEU A 299 -21.39 12.62 10.90
CA LEU A 299 -20.24 11.84 11.38
C LEU A 299 -20.52 11.12 12.71
N ALA A 300 -21.22 11.77 13.64
CA ALA A 300 -21.58 11.16 14.92
C ALA A 300 -22.58 10.00 14.75
N GLU A 301 -23.54 10.13 13.83
CA GLU A 301 -24.47 9.03 13.49
C GLU A 301 -23.74 7.88 12.77
N LEU A 302 -22.83 8.17 11.84
CA LEU A 302 -21.98 7.16 11.19
C LEU A 302 -21.17 6.38 12.24
N HIS A 303 -20.47 7.08 13.14
CA HIS A 303 -19.69 6.44 14.21
C HIS A 303 -20.57 5.54 15.09
N ARG A 304 -21.65 6.10 15.65
CA ARG A 304 -22.56 5.39 16.57
C ARG A 304 -23.22 4.16 15.94
N ARG A 305 -23.48 4.17 14.63
CA ARG A 305 -24.12 3.06 13.90
C ARG A 305 -23.12 1.98 13.45
N PHE A 306 -21.86 2.33 13.16
CA PHE A 306 -20.95 1.43 12.43
C PHE A 306 -19.60 1.14 13.12
N ASP A 307 -19.13 1.97 14.07
CA ASP A 307 -17.80 1.77 14.66
C ASP A 307 -17.70 0.47 15.49
N GLY A 308 -18.80 0.05 16.13
CA GLY A 308 -18.88 -1.26 16.80
C GLY A 308 -18.61 -2.42 15.83
N ARG A 309 -19.32 -2.43 14.68
CA ARG A 309 -19.13 -3.46 13.65
C ARG A 309 -17.73 -3.40 13.01
N ARG A 310 -17.15 -2.21 12.85
CA ARG A 310 -15.76 -2.06 12.41
C ARG A 310 -14.79 -2.71 13.41
N ARG A 311 -14.96 -2.48 14.71
CA ARG A 311 -14.10 -3.09 15.75
C ARG A 311 -14.26 -4.62 15.81
N GLU A 312 -15.48 -5.15 15.65
CA GLU A 312 -15.71 -6.60 15.50
C GLU A 312 -14.92 -7.19 14.32
N LEU A 313 -14.94 -6.53 13.16
CA LEU A 313 -14.22 -7.00 11.97
C LEU A 313 -12.69 -6.93 12.12
N LEU A 314 -12.17 -5.88 12.78
CA LEU A 314 -10.75 -5.81 13.11
C LEU A 314 -10.33 -6.89 14.13
N ALA A 315 -11.20 -7.27 15.07
CA ALA A 315 -10.96 -8.43 15.94
C ALA A 315 -10.96 -9.73 15.13
N ALA A 316 -11.90 -9.91 14.20
CA ALA A 316 -11.97 -11.07 13.32
C ALA A 316 -10.73 -11.21 12.40
N ARG A 317 -10.10 -10.10 11.97
CA ARG A 317 -8.78 -10.13 11.30
C ARG A 317 -7.70 -10.75 12.19
N ALA A 318 -7.65 -10.39 13.46
CA ALA A 318 -6.69 -10.93 14.41
C ALA A 318 -6.95 -12.42 14.72
N GLU A 319 -8.22 -12.82 14.87
CA GLU A 319 -8.62 -14.23 15.01
C GLU A 319 -8.26 -15.07 13.77
N ARG A 320 -8.44 -14.51 12.57
CA ARG A 320 -8.02 -15.14 11.31
C ARG A 320 -6.49 -15.25 11.21
N GLN A 321 -5.74 -14.21 11.59
CA GLN A 321 -4.28 -14.28 11.65
C GLN A 321 -3.79 -15.33 12.64
N ALA A 322 -4.42 -15.45 13.81
CA ALA A 322 -4.06 -16.45 14.81
C ALA A 322 -4.20 -17.90 14.31
N ARG A 323 -5.05 -18.16 13.32
CA ARG A 323 -5.15 -19.47 12.66
C ARG A 323 -4.11 -19.65 11.55
N PHE A 324 -3.82 -18.62 10.75
CA PHE A 324 -2.71 -18.67 9.78
C PHE A 324 -1.36 -18.92 10.50
N ASP A 325 -1.15 -18.24 11.62
CA ASP A 325 -0.05 -18.44 12.55
C ASP A 325 0.04 -19.86 13.15
N ALA A 326 -1.11 -20.56 13.26
CA ALA A 326 -1.20 -21.95 13.72
C ALA A 326 -1.09 -22.98 12.58
N GLY A 327 -0.97 -22.55 11.32
CA GLY A 327 -0.73 -23.41 10.16
C GLY A 327 -1.87 -23.46 9.12
N GLU A 328 -3.01 -22.82 9.38
CA GLU A 328 -4.06 -22.61 8.37
C GLU A 328 -3.47 -21.81 7.18
N LEU A 329 -3.97 -22.06 5.96
CA LEU A 329 -3.62 -21.25 4.78
C LEU A 329 -4.89 -20.59 4.25
N PRO A 330 -4.82 -19.36 3.70
CA PRO A 330 -5.95 -18.74 3.00
C PRO A 330 -6.46 -19.65 1.87
N ASP A 331 -7.78 -19.76 1.72
CA ASP A 331 -8.44 -20.50 0.64
C ASP A 331 -9.82 -19.90 0.34
N PHE A 332 -10.44 -20.32 -0.77
CA PHE A 332 -11.80 -19.94 -1.14
C PHE A 332 -12.82 -20.54 -0.16
N LEU A 333 -13.70 -19.71 0.39
CA LEU A 333 -14.66 -20.10 1.42
C LEU A 333 -15.66 -21.17 0.92
N PRO A 334 -15.76 -22.36 1.54
CA PRO A 334 -16.77 -23.36 1.17
C PRO A 334 -18.21 -22.89 1.40
N GLU A 335 -18.43 -22.03 2.40
CA GLU A 335 -19.74 -21.55 2.85
C GLU A 335 -20.39 -20.46 1.97
N THR A 336 -19.69 -20.00 0.93
CA THR A 336 -20.19 -19.04 -0.09
C THR A 336 -20.06 -19.57 -1.52
N ALA A 337 -19.88 -20.89 -1.68
CA ALA A 337 -19.66 -21.50 -2.98
C ALA A 337 -20.83 -21.28 -3.97
N GLU A 338 -22.05 -21.10 -3.47
CA GLU A 338 -23.25 -20.76 -4.25
C GLU A 338 -23.25 -19.32 -4.77
N ILE A 339 -22.65 -18.34 -4.06
CA ILE A 339 -22.40 -16.99 -4.60
C ILE A 339 -21.47 -17.08 -5.81
N ARG A 340 -20.38 -17.85 -5.70
CA ARG A 340 -19.40 -18.02 -6.79
C ARG A 340 -19.95 -18.82 -7.97
N ALA A 341 -20.72 -19.87 -7.70
CA ALA A 341 -21.39 -20.66 -8.73
C ALA A 341 -22.52 -19.89 -9.43
N GLY A 342 -23.22 -19.01 -8.71
CA GLY A 342 -24.43 -18.33 -9.16
C GLY A 342 -24.26 -17.41 -10.37
N ASP A 343 -25.40 -17.14 -11.02
CA ASP A 343 -25.55 -16.19 -12.11
C ASP A 343 -26.09 -14.86 -11.55
N TRP A 344 -25.22 -13.84 -11.52
CA TRP A 344 -25.51 -12.49 -11.03
C TRP A 344 -24.40 -11.54 -11.47
N THR A 345 -24.74 -10.25 -11.56
CA THR A 345 -23.85 -9.14 -11.93
C THR A 345 -24.02 -7.95 -10.98
N VAL A 346 -23.12 -6.97 -11.06
CA VAL A 346 -23.22 -5.70 -10.33
C VAL A 346 -24.30 -4.78 -10.91
N GLY A 347 -24.83 -3.88 -10.09
CA GLY A 347 -25.77 -2.84 -10.52
C GLY A 347 -25.13 -1.83 -11.47
N PRO A 348 -25.92 -1.15 -12.32
CA PRO A 348 -25.44 -0.39 -13.48
C PRO A 348 -24.36 0.63 -13.13
N ILE A 349 -23.34 0.72 -13.99
CA ILE A 349 -22.19 1.62 -13.84
C ILE A 349 -22.46 2.94 -14.59
N PRO A 350 -22.32 4.12 -13.93
CA PRO A 350 -22.52 5.45 -14.54
C PRO A 350 -21.70 5.70 -15.80
N ALA A 351 -22.23 6.55 -16.68
CA ALA A 351 -21.67 6.81 -18.01
C ALA A 351 -20.26 7.43 -17.99
N ASP A 352 -19.93 8.26 -16.99
CA ASP A 352 -18.60 8.86 -16.85
C ASP A 352 -17.55 7.86 -16.32
N LEU A 353 -17.98 6.80 -15.63
CA LEU A 353 -17.12 5.66 -15.24
C LEU A 353 -16.93 4.63 -16.36
N GLN A 354 -17.60 4.71 -17.52
CA GLN A 354 -17.56 3.64 -18.54
C GLN A 354 -16.21 3.50 -19.29
N ASN A 355 -15.28 4.45 -19.12
CA ASN A 355 -13.99 4.48 -19.82
C ASN A 355 -12.87 4.91 -18.86
N ARG A 356 -12.23 3.94 -18.20
CA ARG A 356 -11.27 4.17 -17.10
C ARG A 356 -9.81 3.96 -17.51
N ARG A 357 -9.54 3.94 -18.82
CA ARG A 357 -8.28 3.43 -19.42
C ARG A 357 -6.98 3.91 -18.76
N VAL A 358 -6.94 5.14 -18.28
CA VAL A 358 -5.84 5.67 -17.46
C VAL A 358 -6.41 6.49 -16.32
N GLU A 359 -6.07 6.13 -15.10
CA GLU A 359 -6.34 6.90 -13.89
C GLU A 359 -5.01 7.40 -13.31
N ILE A 360 -4.97 8.66 -12.85
CA ILE A 360 -3.84 9.19 -12.09
C ILE A 360 -4.16 9.15 -10.59
N THR A 361 -3.18 8.85 -9.74
CA THR A 361 -3.33 8.86 -8.27
C THR A 361 -2.57 10.02 -7.66
N GLY A 362 -3.06 10.63 -6.58
CA GLY A 362 -2.28 11.65 -5.87
C GLY A 362 -2.95 12.23 -4.62
N PRO A 363 -2.18 12.95 -3.79
CA PRO A 363 -2.65 13.51 -2.52
C PRO A 363 -3.68 14.63 -2.73
N VAL A 364 -4.46 14.87 -1.68
CA VAL A 364 -5.48 15.93 -1.59
C VAL A 364 -4.95 17.36 -1.42
N ASP A 365 -3.66 17.59 -1.72
CA ASP A 365 -3.09 18.95 -1.84
C ASP A 365 -3.74 19.72 -3.01
N ARG A 366 -3.96 21.02 -2.83
CA ARG A 366 -4.66 21.87 -3.81
C ARG A 366 -3.95 21.94 -5.16
N LYS A 367 -2.62 22.00 -5.14
CA LYS A 367 -1.78 22.08 -6.35
C LYS A 367 -1.75 20.74 -7.07
N MET A 368 -1.63 19.64 -6.33
CA MET A 368 -1.67 18.28 -6.88
C MET A 368 -3.05 17.94 -7.45
N ILE A 369 -4.16 18.26 -6.77
CA ILE A 369 -5.52 18.08 -7.30
C ILE A 369 -5.69 18.79 -8.64
N VAL A 370 -5.30 20.06 -8.76
CA VAL A 370 -5.43 20.82 -10.02
C VAL A 370 -4.53 20.24 -11.13
N ASN A 371 -3.30 19.83 -10.81
CA ASN A 371 -2.40 19.19 -11.79
C ASN A 371 -2.94 17.82 -12.25
N ALA A 372 -3.47 17.01 -11.34
CA ALA A 372 -3.96 15.67 -11.63
C ALA A 372 -5.26 15.69 -12.45
N LEU A 373 -6.21 16.58 -12.11
CA LEU A 373 -7.43 16.81 -12.89
C LEU A 373 -7.11 17.28 -14.32
N ASN A 374 -6.05 18.05 -14.51
CA ASN A 374 -5.61 18.56 -15.82
C ASN A 374 -4.61 17.64 -16.55
N SER A 375 -4.29 16.46 -16.01
CA SER A 375 -3.21 15.59 -16.53
C SER A 375 -3.51 14.93 -17.88
N GLY A 376 -4.77 14.96 -18.34
CA GLY A 376 -5.25 14.19 -19.49
C GLY A 376 -5.61 12.73 -19.18
N ALA A 377 -5.52 12.32 -17.90
CA ALA A 377 -6.05 11.05 -17.45
C ALA A 377 -7.59 11.05 -17.54
N THR A 378 -8.20 9.88 -17.69
CA THR A 378 -9.67 9.77 -17.66
C THR A 378 -10.22 10.03 -16.26
N HIS A 379 -9.51 9.53 -15.24
CA HIS A 379 -9.91 9.61 -13.84
C HIS A 379 -8.74 10.08 -12.97
N PHE A 380 -9.06 10.71 -11.84
CA PHE A 380 -8.11 11.06 -10.78
C PHE A 380 -8.61 10.49 -9.45
N MET A 381 -7.81 9.59 -8.86
CA MET A 381 -7.99 9.16 -7.48
C MET A 381 -7.32 10.17 -6.55
N ALA A 382 -8.12 11.01 -5.90
CA ALA A 382 -7.67 11.89 -4.84
C ALA A 382 -7.61 11.11 -3.51
N ASP A 383 -6.44 11.12 -2.89
CA ASP A 383 -6.11 10.17 -1.84
C ASP A 383 -5.98 10.80 -0.44
N PHE A 384 -6.71 10.24 0.53
CA PHE A 384 -6.54 10.49 1.97
C PHE A 384 -5.75 9.36 2.66
N GLU A 385 -5.47 8.26 1.97
CA GLU A 385 -4.75 7.08 2.48
C GLU A 385 -3.25 7.13 2.11
N ASP A 386 -2.67 6.11 1.46
CA ASP A 386 -1.21 5.90 1.46
C ASP A 386 -0.36 6.98 0.78
N ALA A 387 -0.90 7.77 -0.15
CA ALA A 387 -0.23 8.94 -0.72
C ALA A 387 -0.42 10.22 0.13
N ASN A 388 -1.09 10.12 1.28
CA ASN A 388 -1.33 11.20 2.23
C ASN A 388 -0.71 10.88 3.61
N SER A 389 -0.14 11.90 4.26
CA SER A 389 0.14 11.81 5.69
C SER A 389 -1.06 12.41 6.43
N PRO A 390 -1.80 11.65 7.26
CA PRO A 390 -3.12 12.01 7.73
C PRO A 390 -3.11 13.00 8.90
N THR A 391 -2.25 14.02 8.81
CA THR A 391 -2.29 15.18 9.71
C THR A 391 -3.66 15.85 9.63
N TRP A 392 -4.11 16.43 10.75
CA TRP A 392 -5.40 17.13 10.81
C TRP A 392 -5.56 18.21 9.73
N SER A 393 -4.49 18.95 9.45
CA SER A 393 -4.48 19.96 8.40
C SER A 393 -4.67 19.34 7.01
N ASN A 394 -3.91 18.29 6.66
CA ASN A 394 -4.05 17.64 5.35
C ASN A 394 -5.46 17.08 5.14
N ASN A 395 -6.05 16.47 6.17
CA ASN A 395 -7.38 15.87 6.07
C ASN A 395 -8.48 16.94 5.92
N ILE A 396 -8.47 18.02 6.73
CA ILE A 396 -9.48 19.08 6.60
C ILE A 396 -9.26 19.94 5.35
N GLU A 397 -8.02 20.26 5.00
CA GLU A 397 -7.71 21.08 3.82
C GLU A 397 -7.92 20.29 2.52
N GLY A 398 -7.69 18.98 2.53
CA GLY A 398 -8.12 18.09 1.46
C GLY A 398 -9.64 18.14 1.23
N GLN A 399 -10.44 18.03 2.29
CA GLN A 399 -11.91 18.16 2.19
C GLN A 399 -12.33 19.56 1.70
N LEU A 400 -11.63 20.64 2.11
CA LEU A 400 -11.82 22.00 1.57
C LEU A 400 -11.47 22.09 0.08
N ASN A 401 -10.36 21.50 -0.37
CA ASN A 401 -9.92 21.53 -1.77
C ASN A 401 -10.91 20.77 -2.68
N LEU A 402 -11.35 19.59 -2.23
CA LEU A 402 -12.32 18.76 -2.95
C LEU A 402 -13.69 19.45 -3.03
N ARG A 403 -14.13 20.14 -1.96
CA ARG A 403 -15.33 20.98 -2.01
C ARG A 403 -15.17 22.19 -2.92
N ASP A 404 -14.04 22.89 -2.85
CA ASP A 404 -13.75 24.02 -3.75
C ASP A 404 -13.76 23.58 -5.23
N ARG A 405 -13.39 22.34 -5.56
CA ARG A 405 -13.52 21.77 -6.92
C ARG A 405 -14.96 21.60 -7.37
N TRP A 406 -15.92 21.39 -6.47
CA TRP A 406 -17.34 21.32 -6.82
C TRP A 406 -18.07 22.65 -6.72
N ASP A 407 -17.64 23.54 -5.82
CA ASP A 407 -18.07 24.93 -5.70
C ASP A 407 -17.54 25.85 -6.84
N GLY A 408 -16.53 25.40 -7.62
CA GLY A 408 -15.91 26.19 -8.69
C GLY A 408 -14.88 27.22 -8.21
N LYS A 409 -14.24 26.95 -7.06
CA LYS A 409 -13.34 27.85 -6.32
C LYS A 409 -11.90 27.34 -6.19
N ILE A 410 -11.58 26.16 -6.73
CA ILE A 410 -10.27 25.52 -6.51
C ILE A 410 -9.10 26.30 -7.14
N ASP A 411 -9.34 27.00 -8.25
CA ASP A 411 -8.39 27.90 -8.91
C ASP A 411 -7.65 28.82 -7.92
N PHE A 412 -6.33 28.97 -8.10
CA PHE A 412 -5.49 29.83 -7.26
C PHE A 412 -4.24 30.32 -8.02
N THR A 413 -3.50 31.25 -7.42
CA THR A 413 -2.15 31.62 -7.87
C THR A 413 -1.16 31.23 -6.78
N ASP A 414 -0.12 30.51 -7.16
CA ASP A 414 0.96 30.08 -6.28
C ASP A 414 1.81 31.29 -5.89
N GLU A 415 1.77 31.69 -4.61
CA GLU A 415 2.35 32.95 -4.12
C GLU A 415 3.88 33.03 -4.30
N THR A 416 4.57 31.88 -4.28
CA THR A 416 6.03 31.81 -4.41
C THR A 416 6.51 31.90 -5.86
N SER A 417 5.75 31.33 -6.81
CA SER A 417 6.14 31.27 -8.23
C SER A 417 5.34 32.22 -9.15
N GLY A 418 4.28 32.84 -8.65
CA GLY A 418 3.36 33.67 -9.43
C GLY A 418 2.53 32.90 -10.47
N LYS A 419 2.66 31.57 -10.54
CA LYS A 419 1.95 30.75 -11.54
C LYS A 419 0.49 30.54 -11.12
N ARG A 420 -0.44 30.85 -12.03
CA ARG A 420 -1.86 30.50 -11.90
C ARG A 420 -2.07 29.00 -12.12
N TYR A 421 -2.87 28.38 -11.27
CA TYR A 421 -3.37 27.01 -11.37
C TYR A 421 -4.89 27.08 -11.46
N ALA A 422 -5.47 26.41 -12.46
CA ALA A 422 -6.89 26.48 -12.76
C ALA A 422 -7.38 25.19 -13.42
N ILE A 423 -8.65 24.83 -13.24
CA ILE A 423 -9.24 23.66 -13.89
C ILE A 423 -9.47 23.91 -15.38
N GLY A 424 -9.06 22.96 -16.22
CA GLY A 424 -9.29 22.99 -17.68
C GLY A 424 -10.71 22.60 -18.08
N GLU A 425 -11.01 22.66 -19.39
CA GLU A 425 -12.35 22.39 -19.93
C GLU A 425 -12.82 20.94 -19.74
N ASN A 426 -11.88 19.98 -19.82
CA ASN A 426 -12.16 18.54 -19.73
C ASN A 426 -11.32 17.92 -18.59
N PRO A 427 -11.67 18.16 -17.31
CA PRO A 427 -10.95 17.60 -16.18
C PRO A 427 -11.27 16.12 -16.01
N ALA A 428 -10.30 15.36 -15.49
CA ALA A 428 -10.49 13.96 -15.12
C ALA A 428 -11.65 13.77 -14.13
N VAL A 429 -12.35 12.63 -14.23
CA VAL A 429 -13.42 12.22 -13.32
C VAL A 429 -12.83 11.92 -11.94
N LEU A 430 -13.43 12.45 -10.88
CA LEU A 430 -12.87 12.41 -9.53
C LEU A 430 -13.38 11.20 -8.74
N ILE A 431 -12.46 10.39 -8.22
CA ILE A 431 -12.72 9.28 -7.30
C ILE A 431 -11.95 9.55 -6.00
N ILE A 432 -12.50 9.21 -4.84
CA ILE A 432 -11.85 9.44 -3.53
C ILE A 432 -11.40 8.13 -2.88
N ARG A 433 -10.15 8.03 -2.45
CA ARG A 433 -9.69 6.95 -1.55
C ARG A 433 -9.68 7.46 -0.11
N PRO A 434 -10.61 6.99 0.77
CA PRO A 434 -10.58 7.28 2.20
C PRO A 434 -9.60 6.32 2.90
N ARG A 435 -9.17 6.64 4.12
CA ARG A 435 -8.32 5.77 4.94
C ARG A 435 -8.93 4.37 5.14
N GLY A 436 -8.11 3.32 5.11
CA GLY A 436 -8.53 1.94 5.40
C GLY A 436 -9.02 1.72 6.83
N TRP A 437 -9.82 0.66 7.05
CA TRP A 437 -10.58 0.42 8.31
C TRP A 437 -9.76 0.42 9.61
N HIS A 438 -8.46 0.14 9.53
CA HIS A 438 -7.57 0.09 10.69
C HIS A 438 -7.21 1.48 11.25
N LEU A 439 -7.36 2.55 10.46
CA LEU A 439 -7.00 3.91 10.87
C LEU A 439 -8.11 4.65 11.63
N LEU A 440 -7.67 5.49 12.57
CA LEU A 440 -8.50 6.41 13.35
C LEU A 440 -8.27 7.85 12.90
N GLU A 441 -9.13 8.75 13.38
CA GLU A 441 -8.94 10.19 13.37
C GLU A 441 -9.01 10.69 14.82
N GLU A 442 -7.85 10.75 15.50
CA GLU A 442 -7.80 11.01 16.95
C GLU A 442 -8.17 12.45 17.32
N HIS A 443 -8.13 13.36 16.34
CA HIS A 443 -8.49 14.76 16.44
C HIS A 443 -10.01 15.01 16.55
N LEU A 444 -10.86 14.03 16.30
CA LEU A 444 -12.31 14.09 16.52
C LEU A 444 -12.79 12.87 17.28
N THR A 445 -13.40 13.08 18.44
CA THR A 445 -14.03 12.00 19.23
C THR A 445 -15.54 12.13 19.26
N VAL A 446 -16.23 10.99 19.26
CA VAL A 446 -17.69 10.86 19.45
C VAL A 446 -17.90 10.02 20.71
N ASP A 447 -18.65 10.56 21.67
CA ASP A 447 -18.95 9.94 22.97
C ASP A 447 -17.71 9.53 23.80
N GLY A 448 -16.55 10.11 23.48
CA GLY A 448 -15.24 9.88 24.10
C GLY A 448 -14.25 9.14 23.21
N GLU A 449 -14.73 8.34 22.27
CA GLU A 449 -13.93 7.47 21.39
C GLU A 449 -13.48 8.19 20.10
N PRO A 450 -12.26 7.97 19.60
CA PRO A 450 -11.85 8.44 18.27
C PRO A 450 -12.75 7.89 17.16
N ILE A 451 -13.09 8.72 16.17
CA ILE A 451 -13.80 8.25 14.99
C ILE A 451 -12.85 7.43 14.07
N SER A 452 -13.39 6.49 13.31
CA SER A 452 -12.67 5.83 12.22
C SER A 452 -12.29 6.84 11.14
N GLY A 453 -11.04 6.79 10.66
CA GLY A 453 -10.58 7.62 9.54
C GLY A 453 -11.42 7.37 8.27
N SER A 454 -11.76 6.10 8.01
CA SER A 454 -12.63 5.67 6.91
C SER A 454 -13.99 6.39 6.91
N LEU A 455 -14.68 6.41 8.07
CA LEU A 455 -15.98 7.05 8.23
C LEU A 455 -15.88 8.58 8.18
N PHE A 456 -14.77 9.15 8.65
CA PHE A 456 -14.50 10.59 8.62
C PHE A 456 -14.28 11.09 7.18
N ASP A 457 -13.39 10.44 6.43
CA ASP A 457 -13.03 10.83 5.07
C ASP A 457 -14.19 10.66 4.09
N PHE A 458 -14.85 9.49 4.13
CA PHE A 458 -16.07 9.22 3.38
C PHE A 458 -17.19 10.18 3.79
N GLY A 459 -17.45 10.30 5.09
CA GLY A 459 -18.60 11.04 5.63
C GLY A 459 -18.54 12.52 5.29
N LEU A 460 -17.37 13.16 5.42
CA LEU A 460 -17.18 14.55 5.03
C LEU A 460 -17.31 14.73 3.51
N TYR A 461 -16.64 13.91 2.70
CA TYR A 461 -16.69 14.07 1.25
C TYR A 461 -18.11 13.87 0.71
N PHE A 462 -18.80 12.81 1.14
CA PHE A 462 -20.16 12.51 0.73
C PHE A 462 -21.13 13.62 1.16
N PHE A 463 -21.06 14.07 2.42
CA PHE A 463 -21.94 15.10 2.96
C PHE A 463 -21.85 16.43 2.20
N HIS A 464 -20.63 16.91 1.94
CA HIS A 464 -20.43 18.20 1.28
C HIS A 464 -20.69 18.16 -0.22
N ASN A 465 -20.41 17.03 -0.88
CA ASN A 465 -20.27 17.03 -2.34
C ASN A 465 -21.34 16.23 -3.10
N ALA A 466 -21.93 15.16 -2.54
CA ALA A 466 -22.72 14.19 -3.32
C ALA A 466 -23.81 14.82 -4.21
N LYS A 467 -24.55 15.81 -3.69
CA LYS A 467 -25.59 16.54 -4.45
C LYS A 467 -25.03 17.42 -5.57
N ALA A 468 -23.82 17.97 -5.41
CA ALA A 468 -23.14 18.79 -6.40
C ALA A 468 -22.52 17.96 -7.53
N LEU A 469 -22.10 16.71 -7.28
CA LEU A 469 -21.68 15.77 -8.33
C LEU A 469 -22.88 15.35 -9.19
N LEU A 470 -23.96 14.90 -8.54
CA LEU A 470 -25.18 14.43 -9.22
C LEU A 470 -25.83 15.55 -10.06
N ALA A 471 -25.88 16.78 -9.54
CA ALA A 471 -26.34 17.95 -10.30
C ALA A 471 -25.44 18.34 -11.49
N LYS A 472 -24.25 17.73 -11.62
CA LYS A 472 -23.29 17.93 -12.71
C LYS A 472 -23.12 16.69 -13.60
N GLY A 473 -23.98 15.67 -13.43
CA GLY A 473 -23.96 14.46 -14.27
C GLY A 473 -22.88 13.43 -13.92
N SER A 474 -22.25 13.57 -12.75
CA SER A 474 -21.29 12.62 -12.17
C SER A 474 -21.84 12.08 -10.85
N GLY A 475 -21.09 11.29 -10.09
CA GLY A 475 -21.59 10.66 -8.86
C GLY A 475 -20.53 10.54 -7.75
N PRO A 476 -20.96 10.32 -6.48
CA PRO A 476 -20.05 10.14 -5.36
C PRO A 476 -19.28 8.82 -5.47
N TYR A 477 -18.06 8.90 -6.04
CA TYR A 477 -17.23 7.73 -6.37
C TYR A 477 -16.06 7.54 -5.41
N PHE A 478 -15.79 6.28 -5.05
CA PHE A 478 -14.78 5.91 -4.07
C PHE A 478 -13.87 4.76 -4.56
N TYR A 479 -12.64 4.77 -4.06
CA TYR A 479 -11.71 3.65 -4.06
C TYR A 479 -11.60 3.12 -2.63
N ILE A 480 -11.74 1.82 -2.42
CA ILE A 480 -11.85 1.22 -1.08
C ILE A 480 -10.61 0.34 -0.80
N PRO A 481 -9.70 0.76 0.10
CA PRO A 481 -8.41 0.08 0.29
C PRO A 481 -8.41 -0.99 1.38
N LYS A 482 -7.38 -1.85 1.30
CA LYS A 482 -6.89 -2.77 2.34
C LYS A 482 -7.98 -3.58 3.06
N LEU A 483 -9.02 -4.02 2.34
CA LEU A 483 -10.02 -4.96 2.87
C LEU A 483 -9.41 -6.35 3.06
N GLU A 484 -9.83 -7.10 4.08
CA GLU A 484 -9.39 -8.48 4.34
C GLU A 484 -10.53 -9.51 4.38
N SER A 485 -11.78 -9.09 4.15
CA SER A 485 -12.92 -10.00 3.93
C SER A 485 -14.12 -9.32 3.25
N HIS A 486 -15.01 -10.11 2.64
CA HIS A 486 -16.30 -9.65 2.13
C HIS A 486 -17.21 -9.05 3.21
N LEU A 487 -17.07 -9.46 4.47
CA LEU A 487 -17.83 -8.88 5.58
C LEU A 487 -17.44 -7.41 5.87
N GLU A 488 -16.27 -6.96 5.41
CA GLU A 488 -15.87 -5.55 5.43
C GLU A 488 -16.39 -4.78 4.22
N ALA A 489 -16.59 -5.46 3.08
CA ALA A 489 -17.31 -4.92 1.94
C ALA A 489 -18.81 -4.72 2.27
N ARG A 490 -19.42 -5.66 3.02
CA ARG A 490 -20.77 -5.51 3.60
C ARG A 490 -20.86 -4.29 4.52
N LEU A 491 -19.86 -4.06 5.39
CA LEU A 491 -19.84 -2.85 6.24
C LEU A 491 -19.82 -1.55 5.40
N TRP A 492 -19.05 -1.51 4.31
CA TRP A 492 -19.10 -0.39 3.37
C TRP A 492 -20.46 -0.24 2.70
N ASN A 493 -21.09 -1.35 2.28
CA ASN A 493 -22.43 -1.34 1.72
C ASN A 493 -23.47 -0.77 2.71
N ASP A 494 -23.46 -1.20 3.97
CA ASP A 494 -24.37 -0.69 5.01
C ASP A 494 -24.16 0.81 5.29
N VAL A 495 -22.90 1.27 5.29
CA VAL A 495 -22.52 2.68 5.38
C VAL A 495 -23.06 3.48 4.18
N PHE A 496 -22.93 2.94 2.97
CA PHE A 496 -23.42 3.57 1.73
C PHE A 496 -24.94 3.67 1.71
N VAL A 497 -25.66 2.60 2.06
CA VAL A 497 -27.12 2.58 2.14
C VAL A 497 -27.63 3.62 3.14
N PHE A 498 -27.07 3.66 4.35
CA PHE A 498 -27.43 4.68 5.34
C PHE A 498 -27.09 6.10 4.88
N ALA A 499 -25.92 6.33 4.30
CA ALA A 499 -25.52 7.66 3.85
C ALA A 499 -26.50 8.21 2.78
N GLN A 500 -26.89 7.36 1.83
CA GLN A 500 -27.83 7.70 0.78
C GLN A 500 -29.23 7.98 1.34
N GLU A 501 -29.76 7.08 2.19
CA GLU A 501 -31.01 7.27 2.94
C GLU A 501 -31.01 8.61 3.70
N LYS A 502 -29.99 8.83 4.53
CA LYS A 502 -29.89 9.95 5.46
C LYS A 502 -29.83 11.32 4.80
N LEU A 503 -29.20 11.42 3.62
CA LEU A 503 -29.06 12.68 2.88
C LEU A 503 -30.07 12.84 1.74
N GLY A 504 -30.93 11.86 1.49
CA GLY A 504 -31.92 11.89 0.40
C GLY A 504 -31.28 11.74 -0.99
N ILE A 505 -30.33 10.81 -1.12
CA ILE A 505 -29.68 10.41 -2.37
C ILE A 505 -30.25 9.03 -2.77
N PRO A 506 -30.51 8.73 -4.06
CA PRO A 506 -30.95 7.40 -4.47
C PRO A 506 -29.91 6.31 -4.16
N THR A 507 -30.36 5.13 -3.72
CA THR A 507 -29.50 3.94 -3.58
C THR A 507 -28.82 3.59 -4.91
N GLY A 508 -27.56 3.12 -4.86
CA GLY A 508 -26.76 2.86 -6.06
C GLY A 508 -26.13 4.10 -6.70
N SER A 509 -26.34 5.30 -6.14
CA SER A 509 -25.65 6.53 -6.59
C SER A 509 -24.18 6.56 -6.16
N ILE A 510 -23.87 5.98 -5.00
CA ILE A 510 -22.48 5.72 -4.60
C ILE A 510 -21.93 4.60 -5.48
N LYS A 511 -20.72 4.82 -6.03
CA LYS A 511 -19.97 3.76 -6.71
C LYS A 511 -18.58 3.58 -6.13
N ALA A 512 -18.18 2.32 -5.95
CA ALA A 512 -16.97 1.91 -5.28
C ALA A 512 -16.14 0.94 -6.14
N THR A 513 -14.84 1.19 -6.24
CA THR A 513 -13.86 0.23 -6.76
C THR A 513 -13.03 -0.28 -5.60
N VAL A 514 -12.93 -1.59 -5.40
CA VAL A 514 -12.19 -2.16 -4.24
C VAL A 514 -10.77 -2.53 -4.67
N LEU A 515 -9.76 -2.08 -3.91
CA LEU A 515 -8.40 -2.57 -4.10
C LEU A 515 -8.30 -3.97 -3.49
N ILE A 516 -8.10 -5.00 -4.31
CA ILE A 516 -7.83 -6.36 -3.81
C ILE A 516 -6.35 -6.45 -3.49
N GLU A 517 -5.90 -5.63 -2.54
CA GLU A 517 -4.48 -5.45 -2.22
C GLU A 517 -4.06 -6.22 -0.95
N THR A 518 -4.89 -7.19 -0.53
CA THR A 518 -4.54 -8.11 0.56
C THR A 518 -4.65 -9.55 0.10
N LEU A 519 -3.79 -10.42 0.64
CA LEU A 519 -3.82 -11.85 0.31
C LEU A 519 -5.19 -12.50 0.63
N PRO A 520 -5.86 -12.23 1.77
CA PRO A 520 -7.18 -12.78 2.05
C PRO A 520 -8.26 -12.29 1.07
N ALA A 521 -8.24 -11.02 0.66
CA ALA A 521 -9.19 -10.50 -0.34
C ALA A 521 -9.01 -11.16 -1.72
N GLY A 522 -7.81 -11.66 -2.04
CA GLY A 522 -7.55 -12.47 -3.23
C GLY A 522 -8.35 -13.78 -3.31
N PHE A 523 -8.89 -14.27 -2.18
CA PHE A 523 -9.74 -15.47 -2.10
C PHE A 523 -11.23 -15.16 -1.95
N GLU A 524 -11.60 -13.89 -1.76
CA GLU A 524 -12.97 -13.41 -1.50
C GLU A 524 -13.42 -12.35 -2.51
N MET A 525 -12.77 -12.27 -3.68
CA MET A 525 -13.03 -11.24 -4.70
C MET A 525 -14.49 -11.19 -5.15
N ASP A 526 -15.11 -12.36 -5.30
CA ASP A 526 -16.46 -12.52 -5.84
C ASP A 526 -17.51 -12.18 -4.79
N GLU A 527 -17.27 -12.59 -3.54
CA GLU A 527 -18.05 -12.20 -2.37
C GLU A 527 -17.93 -10.70 -2.07
N ILE A 528 -16.76 -10.09 -2.23
CA ILE A 528 -16.55 -8.65 -2.10
C ILE A 528 -17.40 -7.89 -3.13
N LEU A 529 -17.46 -8.36 -4.39
CA LEU A 529 -18.35 -7.81 -5.41
C LEU A 529 -19.82 -8.06 -5.10
N TYR A 530 -20.17 -9.23 -4.54
CA TYR A 530 -21.55 -9.58 -4.18
C TYR A 530 -22.11 -8.70 -3.06
N GLU A 531 -21.34 -8.48 -1.99
CA GLU A 531 -21.73 -7.66 -0.84
C GLU A 531 -21.87 -6.17 -1.20
N LEU A 532 -21.11 -5.71 -2.20
CA LEU A 532 -21.18 -4.34 -2.72
C LEU A 532 -22.02 -4.21 -4.00
N ARG A 533 -22.67 -5.26 -4.51
CA ARG A 533 -23.16 -5.34 -5.92
C ARG A 533 -23.93 -4.11 -6.42
N ASP A 534 -24.80 -3.49 -5.61
CA ASP A 534 -25.55 -2.29 -6.02
C ASP A 534 -24.66 -1.06 -6.19
N HIS A 535 -23.57 -0.98 -5.42
CA HIS A 535 -22.59 0.10 -5.33
C HIS A 535 -21.25 -0.24 -5.99
N ALA A 536 -21.03 -1.46 -6.49
CA ALA A 536 -19.77 -1.85 -7.11
C ALA A 536 -19.59 -1.20 -8.50
N ALA A 537 -18.33 -0.92 -8.84
CA ALA A 537 -17.89 -0.52 -10.17
C ALA A 537 -16.63 -1.28 -10.66
N GLY A 538 -15.96 -2.04 -9.79
CA GLY A 538 -14.78 -2.84 -10.17
C GLY A 538 -13.89 -3.24 -9.00
N LEU A 539 -12.81 -3.95 -9.34
CA LEU A 539 -11.68 -4.27 -8.46
C LEU A 539 -10.39 -3.71 -9.06
N ASN A 540 -9.35 -3.48 -8.24
CA ASN A 540 -8.03 -3.02 -8.69
C ASN A 540 -6.90 -3.96 -8.25
N ALA A 541 -5.92 -4.15 -9.14
CA ALA A 541 -4.72 -4.95 -8.95
C ALA A 541 -3.53 -4.14 -8.37
N GLY A 542 -3.43 -4.08 -7.04
CA GLY A 542 -2.28 -3.53 -6.32
C GLY A 542 -1.04 -4.46 -6.37
N ARG A 543 0.17 -3.87 -6.27
CA ARG A 543 1.46 -4.62 -6.18
C ARG A 543 2.05 -4.59 -4.76
N TRP A 544 2.44 -3.41 -4.25
CA TRP A 544 3.22 -3.34 -3.01
C TRP A 544 2.43 -3.81 -1.78
N ASP A 545 1.21 -3.32 -1.59
CA ASP A 545 0.31 -3.78 -0.52
C ASP A 545 0.03 -5.28 -0.59
N TYR A 546 -0.20 -5.85 -1.78
CA TYR A 546 -0.47 -7.29 -1.90
C TYR A 546 0.76 -8.14 -1.50
N ILE A 547 1.97 -7.74 -1.91
CA ILE A 547 3.20 -8.44 -1.50
C ILE A 547 3.46 -8.25 0.00
N PHE A 548 3.22 -7.03 0.53
CA PHE A 548 3.30 -6.74 1.96
C PHE A 548 2.32 -7.60 2.77
N SER A 549 1.07 -7.70 2.32
CA SER A 549 0.02 -8.55 2.90
C SER A 549 0.38 -10.03 2.81
N PHE A 550 0.99 -10.47 1.72
CA PHE A 550 1.50 -11.85 1.57
C PHE A 550 2.53 -12.18 2.65
N ILE A 551 3.54 -11.30 2.85
CA ILE A 551 4.53 -11.45 3.92
C ILE A 551 3.86 -11.37 5.30
N LYS A 552 2.94 -10.43 5.51
CA LYS A 552 2.24 -10.22 6.78
C LYS A 552 1.39 -11.43 7.20
N LYS A 553 0.54 -11.94 6.30
CA LYS A 553 -0.38 -13.03 6.61
C LYS A 553 0.31 -14.38 6.73
N LEU A 554 1.43 -14.57 6.02
CA LEU A 554 2.27 -15.78 6.09
C LEU A 554 3.53 -15.57 6.95
N ALA A 555 3.53 -14.58 7.86
CA ALA A 555 4.72 -14.15 8.60
C ALA A 555 5.41 -15.26 9.40
N LYS A 556 4.66 -16.24 9.92
CA LYS A 556 5.16 -17.40 10.69
C LYS A 556 5.44 -18.66 9.83
N ARG A 557 5.51 -18.50 8.51
CA ARG A 557 5.68 -19.61 7.55
C ARG A 557 7.00 -19.49 6.77
N PRO A 558 8.07 -20.23 7.15
CA PRO A 558 9.40 -20.15 6.49
C PRO A 558 9.39 -20.61 5.02
N ASP A 559 8.33 -21.32 4.62
CA ASP A 559 8.05 -21.75 3.26
C ASP A 559 7.69 -20.60 2.29
N TYR A 560 7.43 -19.38 2.80
CA TYR A 560 6.99 -18.22 1.99
C TYR A 560 7.95 -17.01 2.02
N VAL A 561 9.26 -17.24 2.20
CA VAL A 561 10.27 -16.16 2.29
C VAL A 561 10.66 -15.61 0.91
N LEU A 562 10.16 -14.43 0.57
CA LEU A 562 10.23 -13.84 -0.78
C LEU A 562 11.64 -13.32 -1.17
N PRO A 563 11.98 -13.27 -2.47
CA PRO A 563 13.18 -12.60 -3.00
C PRO A 563 13.06 -11.07 -2.95
N ASP A 564 14.09 -10.34 -3.40
CA ASP A 564 14.07 -8.87 -3.52
C ASP A 564 12.73 -8.36 -4.06
N ARG A 565 12.08 -7.37 -3.40
CA ARG A 565 10.75 -6.88 -3.81
C ARG A 565 10.69 -6.42 -5.27
N GLY A 566 11.80 -5.94 -5.82
CA GLY A 566 11.94 -5.58 -7.23
C GLY A 566 11.72 -6.75 -8.19
N GLN A 567 12.18 -7.96 -7.82
CA GLN A 567 12.06 -9.21 -8.58
C GLN A 567 10.65 -9.84 -8.47
N VAL A 568 9.87 -9.49 -7.43
CA VAL A 568 8.48 -9.93 -7.22
C VAL A 568 7.53 -9.15 -8.15
N VAL A 569 7.51 -9.51 -9.43
CA VAL A 569 6.83 -8.79 -10.52
C VAL A 569 5.43 -9.34 -10.89
N MET A 570 4.60 -8.48 -11.51
CA MET A 570 3.30 -8.86 -12.09
C MET A 570 3.46 -9.86 -13.25
N GLY A 571 2.42 -10.66 -13.53
CA GLY A 571 2.46 -11.68 -14.59
C GLY A 571 3.36 -12.89 -14.28
N LYS A 572 3.75 -13.08 -13.01
CA LYS A 572 4.56 -14.22 -12.53
C LYS A 572 4.03 -14.75 -11.20
N ALA A 573 4.25 -16.05 -10.97
CA ALA A 573 3.99 -16.75 -9.72
C ALA A 573 2.58 -16.44 -9.14
N PHE A 574 2.48 -15.96 -7.89
CA PHE A 574 1.18 -15.59 -7.31
C PHE A 574 0.57 -14.33 -7.94
N LEU A 575 1.37 -13.29 -8.24
CA LEU A 575 0.85 -12.03 -8.80
C LEU A 575 0.26 -12.20 -10.21
N GLY A 576 0.75 -13.17 -11.00
CA GLY A 576 0.16 -13.53 -12.28
C GLY A 576 -1.22 -14.19 -12.11
N ALA A 577 -1.31 -15.17 -11.20
CA ALA A 577 -2.58 -15.85 -10.91
C ALA A 577 -3.63 -14.90 -10.35
N TYR A 578 -3.24 -14.05 -9.40
CA TYR A 578 -4.05 -13.00 -8.79
C TYR A 578 -4.63 -12.02 -9.82
N ALA A 579 -3.80 -11.46 -10.71
CA ALA A 579 -4.27 -10.51 -11.72
C ALA A 579 -5.25 -11.16 -12.72
N LEU A 580 -4.96 -12.40 -13.16
CA LEU A 580 -5.82 -13.14 -14.08
C LEU A 580 -7.17 -13.52 -13.43
N LEU A 581 -7.17 -13.94 -12.16
CA LEU A 581 -8.38 -14.23 -11.40
C LEU A 581 -9.22 -12.96 -11.18
N LEU A 582 -8.59 -11.81 -10.90
CA LEU A 582 -9.27 -10.53 -10.74
C LEU A 582 -10.00 -10.14 -12.05
N ILE A 583 -9.34 -10.26 -13.20
CA ILE A 583 -9.96 -9.99 -14.51
C ILE A 583 -11.17 -10.91 -14.73
N LYS A 584 -11.01 -12.24 -14.58
CA LYS A 584 -12.10 -13.20 -14.75
C LYS A 584 -13.29 -12.92 -13.82
N THR A 585 -13.02 -12.63 -12.55
CA THR A 585 -14.06 -12.39 -11.54
C THR A 585 -14.82 -11.09 -11.83
N CYS A 586 -14.12 -10.00 -12.10
CA CYS A 586 -14.74 -8.72 -12.48
C CYS A 586 -15.62 -8.85 -13.71
N HIS A 587 -15.09 -9.43 -14.80
CA HIS A 587 -15.77 -9.49 -16.08
C HIS A 587 -17.00 -10.41 -16.02
N ARG A 588 -16.93 -11.53 -15.30
CA ARG A 588 -18.09 -12.40 -15.00
C ARG A 588 -19.22 -11.64 -14.30
N ARG A 589 -18.91 -10.62 -13.49
CA ARG A 589 -19.90 -9.83 -12.74
C ARG A 589 -20.27 -8.51 -13.40
N GLY A 590 -19.78 -8.22 -14.61
CA GLY A 590 -20.04 -6.94 -15.30
C GLY A 590 -19.37 -5.74 -14.64
N ALA A 591 -18.28 -5.96 -13.88
CA ALA A 591 -17.51 -4.94 -13.17
C ALA A 591 -16.12 -4.78 -13.80
N PHE A 592 -15.43 -3.66 -13.55
CA PHE A 592 -14.12 -3.41 -14.14
C PHE A 592 -12.96 -4.09 -13.39
N ALA A 593 -11.97 -4.58 -14.14
CA ALA A 593 -10.68 -5.06 -13.67
C ALA A 593 -9.59 -4.01 -13.90
N MET A 594 -9.28 -3.20 -12.90
CA MET A 594 -8.28 -2.13 -13.01
C MET A 594 -6.85 -2.66 -12.79
N GLY A 595 -5.93 -2.27 -13.66
CA GLY A 595 -4.50 -2.61 -13.63
C GLY A 595 -3.67 -1.77 -12.66
N GLY A 596 -2.40 -2.14 -12.51
CA GLY A 596 -1.52 -1.65 -11.44
C GLY A 596 -0.82 -0.31 -11.69
N MET A 597 -0.01 0.10 -10.72
CA MET A 597 0.69 1.39 -10.71
C MET A 597 1.96 1.42 -11.58
N ALA A 598 2.14 2.48 -12.38
CA ALA A 598 3.43 2.95 -12.88
C ALA A 598 3.85 4.26 -12.17
N ALA A 599 4.85 4.15 -11.29
CA ALA A 599 5.26 5.21 -10.36
C ALA A 599 6.44 6.09 -10.85
N GLN A 600 6.91 5.92 -12.08
CA GLN A 600 8.14 6.55 -12.57
C GLN A 600 8.01 8.07 -12.74
N ILE A 601 8.95 8.81 -12.13
CA ILE A 601 9.10 10.26 -12.30
C ILE A 601 10.17 10.51 -13.38
N PRO A 602 9.95 11.41 -14.35
CA PRO A 602 10.95 11.72 -15.37
C PRO A 602 12.24 12.30 -14.79
N ILE A 603 13.35 11.67 -15.13
CA ILE A 603 14.71 12.02 -14.72
C ILE A 603 15.12 13.31 -15.44
N LYS A 604 15.35 14.37 -14.67
CA LYS A 604 15.69 15.68 -15.23
C LYS A 604 17.01 15.63 -16.00
N ASN A 605 16.99 16.13 -17.24
CA ASN A 605 18.13 16.20 -18.16
C ASN A 605 18.68 14.84 -18.66
N ASP A 606 18.01 13.70 -18.44
CA ASP A 606 18.41 12.40 -19.00
C ASP A 606 17.32 11.79 -19.91
N PRO A 607 17.30 12.12 -21.22
CA PRO A 607 16.36 11.53 -22.17
C PRO A 607 16.53 10.01 -22.36
N ALA A 608 17.73 9.46 -22.12
CA ALA A 608 18.02 8.05 -22.36
C ALA A 608 17.49 7.17 -21.22
N ALA A 609 17.69 7.58 -19.97
CA ALA A 609 17.09 6.92 -18.82
C ALA A 609 15.57 7.08 -18.80
N ASN A 610 15.03 8.22 -19.25
CA ASN A 610 13.59 8.42 -19.42
C ASN A 610 12.99 7.45 -20.44
N GLU A 611 13.55 7.35 -21.65
CA GLU A 611 13.02 6.41 -22.64
C GLU A 611 13.18 4.94 -22.19
N ALA A 612 14.27 4.60 -21.48
CA ALA A 612 14.42 3.28 -20.87
C ALA A 612 13.41 3.00 -19.73
N ALA A 613 12.96 4.02 -19.01
CA ALA A 613 11.88 3.91 -18.02
C ALA A 613 10.51 3.79 -18.71
N PHE A 614 10.21 4.66 -19.69
CA PHE A 614 8.96 4.65 -20.43
C PHE A 614 8.79 3.37 -21.25
N ALA A 615 9.86 2.79 -21.80
CA ALA A 615 9.81 1.48 -22.47
C ALA A 615 9.36 0.34 -21.53
N LYS A 616 9.77 0.38 -20.26
CA LYS A 616 9.28 -0.56 -19.23
C LYS A 616 7.81 -0.32 -18.93
N VAL A 617 7.40 0.94 -18.74
CA VAL A 617 6.00 1.31 -18.53
C VAL A 617 5.13 0.83 -19.70
N ARG A 618 5.54 1.05 -20.95
CA ARG A 618 4.80 0.54 -22.13
C ARG A 618 4.66 -0.98 -22.08
N ALA A 619 5.75 -1.72 -21.86
CA ALA A 619 5.70 -3.18 -21.79
C ALA A 619 4.84 -3.71 -20.62
N ASP A 620 4.86 -3.05 -19.46
CA ASP A 620 3.99 -3.37 -18.33
C ASP A 620 2.51 -3.11 -18.67
N LYS A 621 2.20 -2.03 -19.41
CA LYS A 621 0.82 -1.68 -19.80
C LYS A 621 0.31 -2.51 -20.98
N GLU A 622 1.19 -2.91 -21.89
CA GLU A 622 0.87 -3.85 -22.99
C GLU A 622 0.55 -5.24 -22.45
N ARG A 623 1.19 -5.68 -21.36
CA ARG A 623 0.75 -6.86 -20.61
C ARG A 623 -0.62 -6.63 -20.00
N GLU A 624 -0.86 -5.54 -19.27
CA GLU A 624 -2.10 -5.36 -18.50
C GLU A 624 -3.36 -5.36 -19.39
N VAL A 625 -3.37 -4.61 -20.50
CA VAL A 625 -4.44 -4.65 -21.51
C VAL A 625 -4.39 -5.95 -22.34
N GLY A 626 -3.21 -6.55 -22.49
CA GLY A 626 -3.00 -7.85 -23.11
C GLY A 626 -3.65 -9.00 -22.34
N ASP A 627 -3.66 -8.95 -21.01
CA ASP A 627 -4.38 -9.86 -20.12
C ASP A 627 -5.88 -9.51 -20.05
N GLY A 628 -6.23 -8.22 -20.05
CA GLY A 628 -7.60 -7.77 -20.22
C GLY A 628 -8.09 -6.71 -19.24
N HIS A 629 -7.21 -5.95 -18.60
CA HIS A 629 -7.62 -4.86 -17.71
C HIS A 629 -8.32 -3.72 -18.46
N ASP A 630 -9.39 -3.15 -17.90
CA ASP A 630 -10.15 -2.02 -18.48
C ASP A 630 -9.44 -0.66 -18.37
N GLY A 631 -8.35 -0.61 -17.60
CA GLY A 631 -7.55 0.59 -17.40
C GLY A 631 -6.38 0.36 -16.47
N THR A 632 -5.59 1.41 -16.24
CA THR A 632 -4.34 1.35 -15.47
C THR A 632 -4.09 2.59 -14.64
N TRP A 633 -3.23 2.47 -13.62
CA TRP A 633 -2.75 3.57 -12.79
C TRP A 633 -1.38 4.14 -13.21
N VAL A 634 -1.23 5.46 -13.02
CA VAL A 634 0.05 6.19 -13.08
C VAL A 634 0.15 7.20 -11.91
N ALA A 635 1.36 7.47 -11.42
CA ALA A 635 1.60 8.44 -10.33
C ALA A 635 2.11 9.82 -10.82
N HIS A 636 2.38 9.98 -12.11
CA HIS A 636 2.93 11.23 -12.67
C HIS A 636 2.24 11.62 -13.99
N PRO A 637 1.88 12.90 -14.21
CA PRO A 637 1.19 13.34 -15.43
C PRO A 637 1.91 12.95 -16.74
N ASP A 638 3.24 13.01 -16.77
CA ASP A 638 4.01 12.68 -17.98
C ASP A 638 3.91 11.20 -18.40
N LEU A 639 3.49 10.30 -17.51
CA LEU A 639 3.19 8.90 -17.85
C LEU A 639 1.80 8.69 -18.44
N VAL A 640 0.87 9.65 -18.30
CA VAL A 640 -0.52 9.52 -18.76
C VAL A 640 -0.56 9.28 -20.27
N SER A 641 0.21 10.05 -21.05
CA SER A 641 0.27 9.91 -22.51
C SER A 641 0.86 8.56 -22.93
N VAL A 642 1.86 8.06 -22.19
CA VAL A 642 2.51 6.77 -22.43
C VAL A 642 1.56 5.59 -22.17
N ALA A 643 0.84 5.62 -21.05
CA ALA A 643 -0.17 4.62 -20.73
C ALA A 643 -1.38 4.70 -21.68
N LYS A 644 -1.81 5.91 -22.03
CA LYS A 644 -2.97 6.14 -22.90
C LYS A 644 -2.72 5.66 -24.34
N GLU A 645 -1.51 5.83 -24.89
CA GLU A 645 -1.15 5.30 -26.21
C GLU A 645 -1.40 3.79 -26.28
N VAL A 646 -0.87 3.06 -25.32
CA VAL A 646 -0.98 1.60 -25.22
C VAL A 646 -2.45 1.16 -25.11
N PHE A 647 -3.21 1.78 -24.22
CA PHE A 647 -4.62 1.44 -24.03
C PHE A 647 -5.51 1.88 -25.19
N ASP A 648 -5.29 3.03 -25.84
CA ASP A 648 -6.04 3.42 -27.05
C ASP A 648 -5.76 2.48 -28.23
N ARG A 649 -4.54 1.96 -28.35
CA ARG A 649 -4.14 1.03 -29.42
C ARG A 649 -4.67 -0.39 -29.21
N LEU A 650 -4.68 -0.90 -27.98
CA LEU A 650 -5.01 -2.29 -27.66
C LEU A 650 -6.43 -2.48 -27.08
N MET A 651 -7.04 -1.40 -26.57
CA MET A 651 -8.43 -1.31 -26.13
C MET A 651 -9.13 -0.13 -26.85
N PRO A 652 -9.54 -0.34 -28.12
CA PRO A 652 -10.25 0.68 -28.90
C PRO A 652 -11.69 0.92 -28.42
N GLN A 653 -12.25 -0.01 -27.64
CA GLN A 653 -13.53 0.13 -26.95
C GLN A 653 -13.36 0.96 -25.65
N PRO A 654 -14.46 1.39 -24.98
CA PRO A 654 -14.38 2.08 -23.70
C PRO A 654 -13.67 1.26 -22.60
N ASN A 655 -13.89 -0.06 -22.61
CA ASN A 655 -13.44 -1.06 -21.63
C ASN A 655 -13.32 -2.46 -22.30
N GLN A 656 -13.06 -3.53 -21.54
CA GLN A 656 -12.91 -4.93 -22.01
C GLN A 656 -13.82 -5.93 -21.28
N VAL A 657 -14.88 -5.50 -20.58
CA VAL A 657 -15.75 -6.36 -19.74
C VAL A 657 -16.32 -7.60 -20.47
N ASP A 658 -16.56 -7.51 -21.79
CA ASP A 658 -17.00 -8.64 -22.62
C ASP A 658 -15.96 -9.80 -22.67
N ARG A 659 -14.70 -9.55 -22.28
CA ARG A 659 -13.60 -10.52 -22.31
C ARG A 659 -13.60 -11.39 -21.05
N GLN A 660 -14.53 -12.33 -20.96
CA GLN A 660 -14.84 -13.13 -19.76
C GLN A 660 -13.69 -13.97 -19.15
N ARG A 661 -12.58 -14.20 -19.89
CA ARG A 661 -11.42 -15.00 -19.45
C ARG A 661 -11.76 -16.42 -18.94
N ASP A 662 -12.64 -17.11 -19.66
CA ASP A 662 -12.97 -18.52 -19.38
C ASP A 662 -11.73 -19.42 -19.32
N ASP A 663 -10.69 -19.08 -20.08
CA ASP A 663 -9.38 -19.75 -20.14
C ASP A 663 -8.57 -19.73 -18.83
N VAL A 664 -8.93 -18.86 -17.86
CA VAL A 664 -8.20 -18.73 -16.59
C VAL A 664 -8.77 -19.70 -15.54
N GLU A 665 -7.96 -20.69 -15.18
CA GLU A 665 -8.15 -21.51 -13.97
C GLU A 665 -7.07 -21.15 -12.96
N VAL A 666 -7.47 -20.79 -11.72
CA VAL A 666 -6.58 -20.36 -10.64
C VAL A 666 -7.05 -21.01 -9.34
N GLY A 667 -6.19 -21.81 -8.71
CA GLY A 667 -6.46 -22.42 -7.41
C GLY A 667 -5.65 -21.81 -6.27
N GLN A 668 -5.86 -22.33 -5.06
CA GLN A 668 -5.11 -21.93 -3.85
C GLN A 668 -3.59 -21.99 -4.05
N ALA A 669 -3.10 -23.08 -4.65
CA ALA A 669 -1.69 -23.27 -4.92
C ALA A 669 -1.09 -22.18 -5.83
N ASP A 670 -1.87 -21.65 -6.78
CA ASP A 670 -1.42 -20.58 -7.67
C ASP A 670 -1.34 -19.23 -6.96
N LEU A 671 -2.33 -18.90 -6.12
CA LEU A 671 -2.37 -17.67 -5.31
C LEU A 671 -1.33 -17.67 -4.16
N LEU A 672 -0.80 -18.84 -3.78
CA LEU A 672 0.25 -18.97 -2.76
C LEU A 672 1.65 -19.29 -3.35
N ARG A 673 1.77 -19.51 -4.67
CA ARG A 673 3.05 -19.84 -5.33
C ARG A 673 4.02 -18.66 -5.26
N ILE A 674 5.09 -18.81 -4.47
CA ILE A 674 6.17 -17.81 -4.32
C ILE A 674 6.87 -17.47 -5.66
N HIS A 675 7.40 -16.26 -5.76
CA HIS A 675 8.31 -15.87 -6.84
C HIS A 675 9.71 -16.46 -6.63
N GLU A 676 10.29 -16.99 -7.69
CA GLU A 676 11.72 -17.27 -7.77
C GLU A 676 12.51 -15.95 -7.90
N GLY A 677 13.71 -15.91 -7.32
CA GLY A 677 14.60 -14.75 -7.36
C GLY A 677 15.69 -14.82 -6.29
N THR A 678 16.60 -13.86 -6.29
CA THR A 678 17.68 -13.76 -5.30
C THR A 678 17.32 -12.83 -4.14
N LYS A 679 18.13 -12.87 -3.07
CA LYS A 679 18.06 -11.96 -1.92
C LYS A 679 19.39 -11.21 -1.88
N THR A 680 19.40 -9.92 -2.17
CA THR A 680 20.64 -9.16 -2.42
C THR A 680 20.92 -8.13 -1.33
N GLU A 681 22.20 -7.82 -1.10
CA GLU A 681 22.60 -6.76 -0.17
C GLU A 681 22.16 -5.37 -0.68
N GLU A 682 22.17 -5.11 -1.99
CA GLU A 682 21.64 -3.85 -2.53
C GLU A 682 20.12 -3.78 -2.40
N GLY A 683 19.38 -4.88 -2.59
CA GLY A 683 17.94 -4.92 -2.30
C GLY A 683 17.62 -4.63 -0.83
N PHE A 684 18.40 -5.21 0.08
CA PHE A 684 18.31 -4.94 1.52
C PHE A 684 18.58 -3.46 1.86
N ARG A 685 19.69 -2.91 1.35
CA ARG A 685 20.10 -1.50 1.55
C ARG A 685 19.13 -0.51 0.90
N LEU A 686 18.58 -0.83 -0.27
CA LEU A 686 17.55 -0.01 -0.92
C LEU A 686 16.26 0.04 -0.08
N ASN A 687 15.83 -1.09 0.50
CA ASN A 687 14.69 -1.11 1.41
C ASN A 687 14.92 -0.22 2.65
N ILE A 688 16.14 -0.21 3.21
CA ILE A 688 16.53 0.72 4.28
C ILE A 688 16.42 2.18 3.81
N ARG A 689 17.13 2.55 2.73
CA ARG A 689 17.17 3.94 2.24
C ARG A 689 15.78 4.48 1.92
N VAL A 690 14.95 3.70 1.23
CA VAL A 690 13.62 4.13 0.79
C VAL A 690 12.65 4.17 1.99
N GLY A 691 12.65 3.13 2.84
CA GLY A 691 11.73 3.06 3.98
C GLY A 691 11.93 4.19 4.99
N VAL A 692 13.17 4.52 5.34
CA VAL A 692 13.44 5.63 6.27
C VAL A 692 13.13 6.99 5.64
N GLN A 693 13.56 7.25 4.40
CA GLN A 693 13.27 8.53 3.72
C GLN A 693 11.76 8.75 3.51
N TYR A 694 10.99 7.68 3.26
CA TYR A 694 9.54 7.77 3.19
C TYR A 694 8.93 8.15 4.55
N ILE A 695 9.28 7.43 5.62
CA ILE A 695 8.75 7.69 6.98
C ILE A 695 9.11 9.11 7.42
N GLU A 696 10.32 9.58 7.14
CA GLU A 696 10.75 10.97 7.42
C GLU A 696 9.84 12.01 6.76
N ALA A 697 9.54 11.84 5.47
CA ALA A 697 8.67 12.75 4.72
C ALA A 697 7.21 12.66 5.21
N TRP A 698 6.73 11.46 5.53
CA TRP A 698 5.40 11.21 6.08
C TRP A 698 5.22 11.88 7.46
N LEU A 699 6.23 11.79 8.33
CA LEU A 699 6.28 12.47 9.63
C LEU A 699 6.35 14.00 9.52
N ARG A 700 6.68 14.53 8.33
CA ARG A 700 6.57 15.97 7.96
C ARG A 700 5.33 16.31 7.14
N GLY A 701 4.32 15.44 7.11
CA GLY A 701 3.04 15.71 6.47
C GLY A 701 2.99 15.39 4.96
N ARG A 702 3.90 14.59 4.41
CA ARG A 702 3.97 14.26 2.96
C ARG A 702 3.86 12.76 2.73
N GLY A 703 2.72 12.28 2.23
CA GLY A 703 2.53 10.85 1.93
C GLY A 703 2.91 10.42 0.51
N ALA A 704 3.04 11.36 -0.44
CA ALA A 704 3.54 11.11 -1.79
C ALA A 704 4.95 11.67 -1.91
N VAL A 705 5.95 10.80 -2.06
CA VAL A 705 7.35 11.15 -1.84
C VAL A 705 8.22 10.77 -3.05
N PRO A 706 8.88 11.73 -3.73
CA PRO A 706 9.78 11.43 -4.83
C PRO A 706 11.12 10.88 -4.29
N ILE A 707 11.33 9.57 -4.38
CA ILE A 707 12.55 8.87 -3.92
C ILE A 707 13.15 8.12 -5.10
N TYR A 708 14.43 8.37 -5.41
CA TYR A 708 15.19 7.75 -6.52
C TYR A 708 14.46 7.72 -7.89
N ASN A 709 13.67 8.75 -8.18
CA ASN A 709 12.83 8.91 -9.39
C ASN A 709 11.61 7.98 -9.46
N LEU A 710 11.13 7.47 -8.32
CA LEU A 710 9.80 6.90 -8.15
C LEU A 710 8.96 7.82 -7.24
N MET A 711 7.66 7.91 -7.50
CA MET A 711 6.70 8.51 -6.58
C MET A 711 6.22 7.43 -5.62
N GLU A 712 6.81 7.38 -4.43
CA GLU A 712 6.56 6.33 -3.45
C GLU A 712 5.43 6.74 -2.48
N ASP A 713 4.66 5.76 -2.03
CA ASP A 713 3.56 5.84 -1.06
C ASP A 713 3.84 4.91 0.15
N ALA A 714 2.94 4.87 1.14
CA ALA A 714 3.18 4.12 2.37
C ALA A 714 3.33 2.61 2.11
N ALA A 715 2.62 2.04 1.13
CA ALA A 715 2.79 0.66 0.70
C ALA A 715 4.25 0.33 0.29
N THR A 716 5.00 1.25 -0.32
CA THR A 716 6.45 1.05 -0.58
C THR A 716 7.25 0.92 0.73
N ALA A 717 6.98 1.74 1.74
CA ALA A 717 7.67 1.65 3.02
C ALA A 717 7.27 0.38 3.80
N GLU A 718 6.01 -0.04 3.70
CA GLU A 718 5.49 -1.28 4.27
C GLU A 718 6.19 -2.52 3.68
N ILE A 719 6.25 -2.67 2.35
CA ILE A 719 6.99 -3.80 1.75
C ILE A 719 8.48 -3.74 2.07
N SER A 720 9.07 -2.54 2.19
CA SER A 720 10.48 -2.37 2.53
C SER A 720 10.81 -2.87 3.94
N ARG A 721 10.03 -2.46 4.97
CA ARG A 721 10.22 -2.95 6.35
C ARG A 721 9.80 -4.41 6.53
N ALA A 722 8.75 -4.85 5.83
CA ALA A 722 8.26 -6.23 5.90
C ALA A 722 9.26 -7.23 5.32
N GLN A 723 9.92 -6.89 4.21
CA GLN A 723 10.96 -7.72 3.62
C GLN A 723 12.19 -7.85 4.53
N ILE A 724 12.64 -6.75 5.15
CA ILE A 724 13.74 -6.76 6.12
C ILE A 724 13.37 -7.61 7.34
N TRP A 725 12.18 -7.43 7.91
CA TRP A 725 11.66 -8.24 9.03
C TRP A 725 11.65 -9.74 8.70
N GLN A 726 11.14 -10.11 7.51
CA GLN A 726 11.04 -11.51 7.08
C GLN A 726 12.44 -12.14 6.94
N TRP A 727 13.41 -11.39 6.41
CA TRP A 727 14.78 -11.89 6.25
C TRP A 727 15.54 -11.96 7.57
N LEU A 728 15.27 -11.07 8.52
CA LEU A 728 15.80 -11.13 9.89
C LEU A 728 15.27 -12.35 10.65
N GLN A 729 13.96 -12.59 10.65
CA GLN A 729 13.33 -13.70 11.39
C GLN A 729 13.80 -15.09 10.92
N TYR A 730 13.97 -15.26 9.61
CA TYR A 730 14.41 -16.55 9.04
C TYR A 730 15.92 -16.63 8.79
N GLY A 731 16.71 -15.66 9.27
CA GLY A 731 18.18 -15.65 9.12
C GLY A 731 18.61 -15.79 7.66
N ALA A 732 17.97 -15.06 6.75
CA ALA A 732 18.10 -15.27 5.32
C ALA A 732 19.54 -15.06 4.85
N VAL A 733 20.03 -15.95 3.99
CA VAL A 733 21.35 -15.82 3.37
C VAL A 733 21.22 -15.03 2.07
N LEU A 734 21.98 -13.94 1.99
CA LEU A 734 22.09 -13.09 0.80
C LEU A 734 22.98 -13.74 -0.26
N GLU A 735 22.87 -13.30 -1.51
CA GLU A 735 23.59 -13.86 -2.67
C GLU A 735 25.13 -13.82 -2.51
N ASN A 736 25.67 -12.89 -1.71
CA ASN A 736 27.09 -12.80 -1.37
C ASN A 736 27.52 -13.67 -0.16
N GLY A 737 26.62 -14.48 0.40
CA GLY A 737 26.85 -15.36 1.54
C GLY A 737 26.69 -14.72 2.91
N ILE A 738 26.36 -13.42 2.99
CA ILE A 738 26.04 -12.77 4.28
C ILE A 738 24.72 -13.31 4.82
N THR A 739 24.70 -13.70 6.09
CA THR A 739 23.46 -14.02 6.81
C THR A 739 22.87 -12.72 7.38
N VAL A 740 21.59 -12.46 7.11
CA VAL A 740 20.88 -11.31 7.67
C VAL A 740 20.69 -11.53 9.18
N THR A 741 21.26 -10.62 9.98
CA THR A 741 21.17 -10.61 11.45
C THR A 741 20.91 -9.19 11.96
N PRO A 742 20.46 -9.00 13.22
CA PRO A 742 20.28 -7.67 13.80
C PRO A 742 21.53 -6.79 13.73
N GLU A 743 22.72 -7.37 13.93
CA GLU A 743 24.00 -6.67 13.87
C GLU A 743 24.36 -6.23 12.46
N PHE A 744 24.03 -7.04 11.44
CA PHE A 744 24.17 -6.66 10.04
C PHE A 744 23.16 -5.57 9.65
N PHE A 745 21.92 -5.67 10.13
CA PHE A 745 20.89 -4.66 9.90
C PHE A 745 21.26 -3.30 10.53
N ASP A 746 21.66 -3.27 11.79
CA ASP A 746 22.08 -2.03 12.47
C ASP A 746 23.29 -1.39 11.79
N LYS A 747 24.26 -2.20 11.35
CA LYS A 747 25.41 -1.74 10.57
C LYS A 747 24.96 -1.13 9.23
N ALA A 748 24.16 -1.85 8.45
CA ALA A 748 23.67 -1.40 7.15
C ALA A 748 22.82 -0.11 7.31
N LEU A 749 21.98 -0.04 8.34
CA LEU A 749 21.19 1.14 8.68
C LEU A 749 22.07 2.38 8.91
N ALA A 750 23.14 2.26 9.69
CA ALA A 750 24.08 3.36 9.90
C ALA A 750 24.82 3.77 8.59
N GLU A 751 25.29 2.80 7.81
CA GLU A 751 25.98 3.06 6.53
C GLU A 751 25.06 3.74 5.50
N GLU A 752 23.80 3.28 5.38
CA GLU A 752 22.82 3.87 4.48
C GLU A 752 22.33 5.25 4.94
N MET A 753 22.28 5.54 6.24
CA MET A 753 21.89 6.86 6.73
C MET A 753 23.00 7.91 6.54
N GLU A 754 24.27 7.56 6.73
CA GLU A 754 25.39 8.43 6.34
C GLU A 754 25.40 8.69 4.82
N ARG A 755 25.02 7.70 4.00
CA ARG A 755 24.81 7.88 2.57
C ARG A 755 23.65 8.83 2.26
N VAL A 756 22.48 8.66 2.89
CA VAL A 756 21.33 9.57 2.70
C VAL A 756 21.67 11.00 3.13
N LYS A 757 22.43 11.17 4.21
CA LYS A 757 22.95 12.48 4.67
C LYS A 757 23.92 13.13 3.67
N GLN A 758 24.67 12.34 2.90
CA GLN A 758 25.50 12.83 1.79
C GLN A 758 24.66 13.15 0.54
N GLU A 759 23.66 12.33 0.22
CA GLU A 759 22.77 12.52 -0.94
C GLU A 759 21.85 13.76 -0.78
N LEU A 760 21.38 14.05 0.44
CA LEU A 760 20.53 15.21 0.76
C LEU A 760 21.32 16.47 1.16
N GLY A 761 22.53 16.30 1.68
CA GLY A 761 23.30 17.35 2.33
C GLY A 761 22.92 17.54 3.80
N ALA A 762 23.91 17.83 4.64
CA ALA A 762 23.76 17.83 6.10
C ALA A 762 22.66 18.76 6.61
N GLU A 763 22.53 19.99 6.09
CA GLU A 763 21.49 20.95 6.53
C GLU A 763 20.07 20.41 6.32
N ALA A 764 19.80 19.80 5.16
CA ALA A 764 18.49 19.22 4.85
C ALA A 764 18.20 17.94 5.65
N TYR A 765 19.24 17.22 6.07
CA TYR A 765 19.15 16.03 6.92
C TYR A 765 18.87 16.40 8.39
N GLU A 766 19.67 17.31 8.98
CA GLU A 766 19.48 17.75 10.37
C GLU A 766 18.20 18.58 10.58
N ALA A 767 17.65 19.18 9.51
CA ALA A 767 16.33 19.83 9.52
C ALA A 767 15.15 18.87 9.24
N GLY A 768 15.42 17.58 9.04
CA GLY A 768 14.42 16.53 8.87
C GLY A 768 14.01 15.86 10.19
N ARG A 769 13.06 14.92 10.10
CA ARG A 769 12.64 14.02 11.20
C ARG A 769 13.34 12.65 11.11
N PHE A 770 14.60 12.65 10.68
CA PHE A 770 15.39 11.43 10.50
C PHE A 770 15.55 10.62 11.79
N PRO A 771 15.78 11.20 12.99
CA PRO A 771 15.88 10.42 14.23
C PRO A 771 14.62 9.58 14.50
N GLU A 772 13.43 10.17 14.45
CA GLU A 772 12.19 9.43 14.69
C GLU A 772 11.88 8.42 13.57
N ALA A 773 12.23 8.75 12.32
CA ALA A 773 12.05 7.85 11.19
C ALA A 773 12.98 6.62 11.27
N ILE A 774 14.23 6.81 11.70
CA ILE A 774 15.20 5.73 11.94
C ILE A 774 14.73 4.84 13.08
N ASP A 775 14.38 5.42 14.24
CA ASP A 775 13.92 4.65 15.41
C ASP A 775 12.64 3.86 15.12
N LEU A 776 11.69 4.45 14.39
CA LEU A 776 10.46 3.77 13.98
C LEU A 776 10.75 2.63 12.98
N PHE A 777 11.50 2.89 11.91
CA PHE A 777 11.84 1.88 10.91
C PHE A 777 12.63 0.71 11.53
N ARG A 778 13.58 1.03 12.42
CA ARG A 778 14.41 0.06 13.14
C ARG A 778 13.58 -0.80 14.10
N SER A 779 12.71 -0.19 14.90
CA SER A 779 11.87 -0.92 15.87
C SER A 779 10.87 -1.84 15.18
N LEU A 780 10.24 -1.41 14.07
CA LEU A 780 9.36 -2.23 13.25
C LEU A 780 10.10 -3.41 12.57
N SER A 781 11.32 -3.16 12.08
CA SER A 781 12.13 -4.20 11.41
C SER A 781 12.64 -5.27 12.37
N LEU A 782 12.92 -4.91 13.63
CA LEU A 782 13.41 -5.81 14.68
C LEU A 782 12.31 -6.37 15.60
N ALA A 783 11.03 -6.10 15.32
CA ALA A 783 9.92 -6.48 16.19
C ALA A 783 9.78 -8.02 16.32
N PRO A 784 9.67 -8.59 17.54
CA PRO A 784 9.48 -10.04 17.73
C PRO A 784 8.17 -10.59 17.14
N GLN A 785 7.19 -9.72 16.91
CA GLN A 785 5.95 -9.99 16.20
C GLN A 785 5.81 -8.98 15.05
N PHE A 786 5.14 -9.35 13.98
CA PHE A 786 4.94 -8.47 12.84
C PHE A 786 3.90 -7.38 13.18
N GLU A 787 4.31 -6.12 13.25
CA GLU A 787 3.37 -4.99 13.45
C GLU A 787 2.46 -4.84 12.22
N ASP A 788 1.16 -4.66 12.41
CA ASP A 788 0.19 -4.95 11.35
C ASP A 788 0.19 -3.87 10.25
N PHE A 789 0.51 -2.61 10.61
CA PHE A 789 0.76 -1.48 9.71
C PHE A 789 1.73 -0.46 10.36
N LEU A 790 2.68 0.12 9.61
CA LEU A 790 3.62 1.15 10.10
C LEU A 790 2.93 2.48 10.43
N THR A 791 1.81 2.75 9.77
CA THR A 791 1.04 3.99 9.91
C THR A 791 0.43 4.14 11.30
N VAL A 792 0.10 3.04 11.98
CA VAL A 792 -0.50 3.03 13.33
C VAL A 792 0.44 3.56 14.42
N PRO A 793 1.71 3.10 14.53
CA PRO A 793 2.69 3.75 15.41
C PRO A 793 3.19 5.09 14.87
N ALA A 794 3.30 5.29 13.54
CA ALA A 794 3.71 6.57 12.97
C ALA A 794 2.73 7.72 13.28
N TYR A 795 1.42 7.46 13.26
CA TYR A 795 0.38 8.47 13.51
C TYR A 795 0.51 9.10 14.89
N LYS A 796 0.94 8.33 15.90
CA LYS A 796 1.20 8.81 17.28
C LYS A 796 2.34 9.83 17.38
N LEU A 797 3.08 10.07 16.29
CA LEU A 797 4.14 11.07 16.18
C LEU A 797 3.71 12.32 15.38
N ILE A 798 2.43 12.41 14.97
CA ILE A 798 1.83 13.54 14.22
C ILE A 798 0.38 13.91 14.63
N ALA A 799 -0.21 13.23 15.62
CA ALA A 799 -1.59 13.44 16.13
C ALA A 799 -1.66 14.29 17.43
#